data_AF-A0A2V2PUQ4-F1
#
_entry.id   AF-A0A2V2PUQ4-F1
#
_cell.length_a   1.000
_cell.length_b   1.000
_cell.length_c   1.000
_cell.angle_alpha   90.00
_cell.angle_beta   90.00
_cell.angle_gamma   90.00
#
_symmetry.space_group_name_H-M   'P 1'
#
loop_
_entity.id
_entity.type
_entity.pdbx_description
1 polymer ?
#
loop_
_entity_poly.entity_id
_entity_poly.type
_entity_poly.pdbx_seq_one_letter_code
_entity_poly.pdbx_strand_id
1 'polypeptide(L)'
;MRVPLSWLREYVDLPETETGRDVQAKLVSVGLEVETVEQIGAGLKGPLVVGQVLTIEELEGFKKPIRFCTVDVGSANGTGEPQEIVCGARNFSVGDKVVVVLPGAVLPGDFAIAARKTYGKTSHGMICSTDELGMGDDGTHGIIVLPPEHEVGTDAIELLQLVDEVLDIAVTPDRGYCLSVRGVARETATAYGLPLRDPALLDVPAPNAYGYPVQISDPLRCDRFTARTVTGLQPEARSPIWMQRRLQKAGMRPISLAVDITNYVMLELGQPLHAYDRNRVDGPIGVRRAQQGEKLTTLDGTVRVLDAEDLVITDNRGPIGLAGVMGGANTEIADADGEHALTTEVVIEAAHFDAISIARTARRHKLSSEASKRFERGVDPQAAAAAAQRTVDLLVLLAGGTAEAGVTEITAPSAPRTIAMPADHPDRVAGVAYGRETVVRRLQEVGCDVYGQDELIVTVPSWRPDLNEPNDLAEEVIRLEGYENLPSTLPTPPSGRGLTDRQRLHRRIGRVLAGAGYVEALSYPFIGDAVLDQLGLEKDDERRRTVELVNPLSDEEPSLRTTLLPGLLGALRRNDGRGSHDLALFETGLVFRPTGEETPAVRLPVDRRPTDEEIAGLDAALPRQPRRAAVVLAGAREQAGW
;
A
#
# COMPACT_ATOMS: atom_id res chain seq x y z
N MET A 1 -1.08 4.26 3.21
CA MET A 1 0.06 4.02 4.13
C MET A 1 -0.34 4.66 5.42
N ARG A 2 -0.43 3.89 6.51
CA ARG A 2 -0.98 4.37 7.78
C ARG A 2 0.14 4.78 8.71
N VAL A 3 0.13 6.03 9.17
CA VAL A 3 1.16 6.60 10.06
C VAL A 3 0.49 7.13 11.33
N PRO A 4 0.73 6.50 12.49
CA PRO A 4 0.29 7.04 13.78
C PRO A 4 1.01 8.36 14.07
N LEU A 5 0.26 9.40 14.45
CA LEU A 5 0.82 10.70 14.79
C LEU A 5 1.76 10.61 15.99
N SER A 6 1.43 9.79 16.99
CA SER A 6 2.29 9.52 18.14
C SER A 6 3.69 9.02 17.73
N TRP A 7 3.77 8.14 16.73
CA TRP A 7 5.02 7.61 16.22
C TRP A 7 5.77 8.63 15.36
N LEU A 8 5.06 9.38 14.52
CA LEU A 8 5.64 10.47 13.73
C LEU A 8 6.35 11.52 14.61
N ARG A 9 5.75 11.85 15.75
CA ARG A 9 6.26 12.83 16.73
C ARG A 9 7.59 12.43 17.37
N GLU A 10 8.01 11.17 17.30
CA GLU A 10 9.32 10.75 17.81
C GLU A 10 10.47 11.25 16.93
N TYR A 11 10.22 11.41 15.63
CA TYR A 11 11.23 11.82 14.65
C TYR A 11 11.16 13.30 14.30
N VAL A 12 10.01 13.94 14.53
CA VAL A 12 9.80 15.38 14.31
C VAL A 12 9.12 15.98 15.53
N ASP A 13 9.78 16.94 16.18
CA ASP A 13 9.26 17.64 17.37
C ASP A 13 8.14 18.63 16.97
N LEU A 14 6.99 18.10 16.54
CA LEU A 14 5.82 18.89 16.19
C LEU A 14 5.26 19.61 17.42
N PRO A 15 4.74 20.85 17.29
CA PRO A 15 4.05 21.51 18.39
C PRO A 15 2.91 20.66 18.95
N GLU A 16 2.72 20.68 20.28
CA GLU A 16 1.68 19.89 20.96
C GLU A 16 0.27 20.24 20.49
N THR A 17 0.07 21.46 19.99
CA THR A 17 -1.22 21.95 19.49
C THR A 17 -1.60 21.40 18.11
N GLU A 18 -0.65 20.84 17.35
CA GLU A 18 -0.92 20.32 16.00
C GLU A 18 -1.68 19.00 16.09
N THR A 19 -2.90 18.98 15.55
CA THR A 19 -3.68 17.75 15.41
C THR A 19 -3.27 16.98 14.17
N GLY A 20 -3.71 15.72 14.05
CA GLY A 20 -3.53 14.94 12.83
C GLY A 20 -4.11 15.62 11.59
N ARG A 21 -5.18 16.41 11.74
CA ARG A 21 -5.77 17.22 10.66
C ARG A 21 -4.89 18.39 10.23
N ASP A 22 -4.20 19.03 11.17
CA ASP A 22 -3.28 20.12 10.85
C ASP A 22 -2.06 19.58 10.09
N VAL A 23 -1.51 18.45 10.55
CA VAL A 23 -0.44 17.73 9.86
C VAL A 23 -0.90 17.25 8.47
N GLN A 24 -2.12 16.74 8.33
CA GLN A 24 -2.72 16.41 7.04
C GLN A 24 -2.73 17.61 6.09
N ALA A 25 -3.25 18.75 6.52
CA ALA A 25 -3.32 19.95 5.67
C ALA A 25 -1.94 20.40 5.22
N LYS A 26 -0.95 20.30 6.12
CA LYS A 26 0.43 20.67 5.82
C LYS A 26 1.12 19.71 4.85
N LEU A 27 0.93 18.40 5.00
CA LEU A 27 1.44 17.39 4.07
C LEU A 27 0.81 17.51 2.68
N VAL A 28 -0.50 17.76 2.61
CA VAL A 28 -1.21 17.98 1.34
C VAL A 28 -0.67 19.21 0.61
N SER A 29 -0.37 20.29 1.31
CA SER A 29 0.20 21.51 0.69
C SER A 29 1.56 21.27 0.02
N VAL A 30 2.32 20.26 0.44
CA VAL A 30 3.62 19.91 -0.15
C VAL A 30 3.57 18.71 -1.10
N GLY A 31 2.37 18.25 -1.45
CA GLY A 31 2.14 17.20 -2.46
C GLY A 31 2.02 15.77 -1.92
N LEU A 32 1.83 15.58 -0.61
CA LEU A 32 1.57 14.26 -0.03
C LEU A 32 0.10 14.12 0.38
N GLU A 33 -0.66 13.36 -0.42
CA GLU A 33 -2.10 13.19 -0.22
C GLU A 33 -2.41 12.32 1.01
N VAL A 34 -3.02 12.93 2.02
CA VAL A 34 -3.57 12.24 3.19
C VAL A 34 -5.08 12.11 2.98
N GLU A 35 -5.56 10.90 2.70
CA GLU A 35 -6.97 10.63 2.38
C GLU A 35 -7.87 10.85 3.60
N THR A 36 -7.43 10.35 4.75
CA THR A 36 -8.19 10.42 6.01
C THR A 36 -7.28 10.57 7.21
N VAL A 37 -7.83 11.14 8.29
CA VAL A 37 -7.24 11.13 9.63
C VAL A 37 -8.22 10.38 10.55
N GLU A 38 -7.85 9.17 10.92
CA GLU A 38 -8.66 8.32 11.80
C GLU A 38 -8.35 8.64 13.26
N GLN A 39 -9.38 8.98 14.05
CA GLN A 39 -9.25 9.17 15.49
C GLN A 39 -9.53 7.86 16.21
N ILE A 40 -8.48 7.09 16.47
CA ILE A 40 -8.58 5.81 17.17
C ILE A 40 -8.87 6.09 18.64
N GLY A 41 -9.81 5.33 19.22
CA GLY A 41 -10.17 5.45 20.64
C GLY A 41 -11.00 6.68 21.01
N ALA A 42 -11.44 7.52 20.06
CA ALA A 42 -12.19 8.75 20.36
C ALA A 42 -13.50 8.54 21.13
N GLY A 43 -14.14 7.38 20.96
CA GLY A 43 -15.37 7.00 21.66
C GLY A 43 -15.14 6.34 23.03
N LEU A 44 -13.88 6.02 23.38
CA LEU A 44 -13.54 5.28 24.58
C LEU A 44 -13.57 6.21 25.79
N LYS A 45 -14.38 5.87 26.80
CA LYS A 45 -14.45 6.56 28.09
C LYS A 45 -14.24 5.58 29.22
N GLY A 46 -13.33 5.90 30.15
CA GLY A 46 -13.05 5.08 31.32
C GLY A 46 -14.22 5.03 32.33
N PRO A 47 -14.14 4.14 33.34
CA PRO A 47 -12.92 3.50 33.81
C PRO A 47 -12.59 2.18 33.07
N LEU A 48 -11.42 2.13 32.43
CA LEU A 48 -10.83 0.93 31.83
C LEU A 48 -9.46 0.71 32.47
N VAL A 49 -9.28 -0.39 33.20
CA VAL A 49 -8.14 -0.60 34.08
C VAL A 49 -7.58 -2.00 34.02
N VAL A 50 -6.34 -2.17 34.47
CA VAL A 50 -5.75 -3.48 34.72
C VAL A 50 -6.39 -4.12 35.96
N GLY A 51 -6.88 -5.34 35.83
CA GLY A 51 -7.40 -6.16 36.91
C GLY A 51 -6.58 -7.44 37.11
N GLN A 52 -6.66 -8.05 38.29
CA GLN A 52 -6.09 -9.37 38.57
C GLN A 52 -7.17 -10.38 38.93
N VAL A 53 -7.20 -11.51 38.23
CA VAL A 53 -8.20 -12.56 38.47
C VAL A 53 -7.88 -13.29 39.78
N LEU A 54 -8.74 -13.17 40.79
CA LEU A 54 -8.56 -13.81 42.10
C LEU A 54 -9.19 -15.20 42.16
N THR A 55 -10.38 -15.37 41.57
CA THR A 55 -11.12 -16.63 41.56
C THR A 55 -11.83 -16.84 40.23
N ILE A 56 -12.06 -18.10 39.86
CA ILE A 56 -12.85 -18.51 38.70
C ILE A 56 -13.83 -19.61 39.14
N GLU A 57 -15.12 -19.37 39.00
CA GLU A 57 -16.21 -20.35 39.15
C GLU A 57 -16.78 -20.67 37.75
N GLU A 58 -16.69 -21.91 37.29
CA GLU A 58 -17.32 -22.34 36.02
C GLU A 58 -18.84 -22.51 36.23
N LEU A 59 -19.65 -21.83 35.44
CA LEU A 59 -21.11 -21.89 35.50
C LEU A 59 -21.64 -22.98 34.57
N GLU A 60 -22.34 -23.96 35.15
CA GLU A 60 -22.94 -25.08 34.40
C GLU A 60 -24.36 -24.75 33.89
N GLY A 61 -24.83 -25.51 32.88
CA GLY A 61 -26.21 -25.43 32.38
C GLY A 61 -26.44 -24.48 31.19
N PHE A 62 -25.39 -23.92 30.59
CA PHE A 62 -25.47 -23.06 29.41
C PHE A 62 -24.83 -23.71 28.17
N LYS A 63 -25.19 -23.24 26.96
CA LYS A 63 -24.68 -23.79 25.69
C LYS A 63 -23.17 -23.57 25.49
N LYS A 64 -22.62 -22.50 26.08
CA LYS A 64 -21.19 -22.18 26.06
C LYS A 64 -20.66 -22.25 27.50
N PRO A 65 -19.38 -22.62 27.71
CA PRO A 65 -18.73 -22.45 29.00
C PRO A 65 -18.73 -20.98 29.40
N ILE A 66 -19.17 -20.67 30.62
CA ILE A 66 -19.21 -19.32 31.16
C ILE A 66 -18.51 -19.33 32.52
N ARG A 67 -17.65 -18.35 32.76
CA ARG A 67 -16.91 -18.18 34.01
C ARG A 67 -17.45 -17.00 34.80
N PHE A 68 -17.62 -17.17 36.09
CA PHE A 68 -17.86 -16.12 37.06
C PHE A 68 -16.57 -15.88 37.85
N CYS A 69 -15.99 -14.71 37.67
CA CYS A 69 -14.68 -14.37 38.20
C CYS A 69 -14.80 -13.30 39.27
N THR A 70 -13.98 -13.37 40.31
CA THR A 70 -13.72 -12.23 41.19
C THR A 70 -12.41 -11.59 40.75
N VAL A 71 -12.41 -10.31 40.42
CA VAL A 71 -11.26 -9.59 39.84
C VAL A 71 -10.91 -8.40 40.73
N ASP A 72 -9.68 -8.37 41.22
CA ASP A 72 -9.13 -7.18 41.89
C ASP A 72 -8.90 -6.08 40.85
N VAL A 73 -9.43 -4.89 41.09
CA VAL A 73 -9.25 -3.70 40.22
C VAL A 73 -8.66 -2.52 41.01
N GLY A 74 -8.09 -2.80 42.18
CA GLY A 74 -7.57 -1.79 43.08
C GLY A 74 -8.66 -0.82 43.52
N SER A 75 -8.33 0.46 43.61
CA SER A 75 -9.28 1.51 43.98
C SER A 75 -10.10 2.06 42.79
N ALA A 76 -9.93 1.51 41.58
CA ALA A 76 -10.55 2.05 40.36
C ALA A 76 -12.09 2.02 40.36
N ASN A 77 -12.68 1.14 41.15
CA ASN A 77 -14.13 1.05 41.37
C ASN A 77 -14.65 1.99 42.48
N GLY A 78 -13.78 2.75 43.13
CA GLY A 78 -14.09 3.65 44.25
C GLY A 78 -14.30 2.98 45.61
N THR A 79 -14.24 1.65 45.71
CA THR A 79 -14.45 0.91 46.97
C THR A 79 -13.23 0.11 47.43
N GLY A 80 -12.34 -0.28 46.51
CA GLY A 80 -11.22 -1.17 46.82
C GLY A 80 -11.62 -2.64 46.96
N GLU A 81 -12.91 -2.98 46.79
CA GLU A 81 -13.39 -4.35 46.86
C GLU A 81 -13.27 -5.05 45.49
N PRO A 82 -12.90 -6.34 45.44
CA PRO A 82 -12.88 -7.08 44.18
C PRO A 82 -14.24 -7.08 43.46
N GLN A 83 -14.22 -7.03 42.14
CA GLN A 83 -15.41 -6.98 41.31
C GLN A 83 -15.81 -8.36 40.78
N GLU A 84 -17.11 -8.64 40.84
CA GLU A 84 -17.72 -9.83 40.27
C GLU A 84 -17.93 -9.64 38.76
N ILE A 85 -17.31 -10.45 37.92
CA ILE A 85 -17.37 -10.30 36.46
C ILE A 85 -17.63 -11.63 35.78
N VAL A 86 -18.61 -11.66 34.88
CA VAL A 86 -18.90 -12.83 34.05
C VAL A 86 -18.13 -12.73 32.73
N CYS A 87 -17.35 -13.76 32.41
CA CYS A 87 -16.53 -13.84 31.20
C CYS A 87 -16.71 -15.19 30.48
N GLY A 88 -16.78 -15.18 29.16
CA GLY A 88 -16.87 -16.40 28.34
C GLY A 88 -15.54 -16.91 27.80
N ALA A 89 -14.46 -16.13 27.94
CA ALA A 89 -13.15 -16.48 27.41
C ALA A 89 -12.46 -17.55 28.27
N ARG A 90 -11.54 -18.30 27.66
CA ARG A 90 -10.83 -19.41 28.33
C ARG A 90 -9.31 -19.28 28.32
N ASN A 91 -8.77 -18.27 27.67
CA ASN A 91 -7.34 -18.02 27.52
C ASN A 91 -6.71 -17.34 28.75
N PHE A 92 -7.33 -17.47 29.94
CA PHE A 92 -6.83 -16.90 31.19
C PHE A 92 -7.11 -17.82 32.38
N SER A 93 -6.34 -17.61 33.44
CA SER A 93 -6.29 -18.39 34.69
C SER A 93 -6.32 -17.47 35.92
N VAL A 94 -6.51 -18.07 37.10
CA VAL A 94 -6.36 -17.36 38.37
C VAL A 94 -4.93 -16.84 38.50
N GLY A 95 -4.79 -15.57 38.86
CA GLY A 95 -3.51 -14.87 38.97
C GLY A 95 -3.20 -13.96 37.80
N ASP A 96 -3.82 -14.18 36.63
CA ASP A 96 -3.54 -13.41 35.42
C ASP A 96 -3.96 -11.94 35.56
N LYS A 97 -3.16 -11.06 34.95
CA LYS A 97 -3.51 -9.66 34.75
C LYS A 97 -4.35 -9.54 33.48
N VAL A 98 -5.50 -8.87 33.57
CA VAL A 98 -6.45 -8.73 32.47
C VAL A 98 -6.92 -7.28 32.36
N VAL A 99 -7.50 -6.92 31.22
CA VAL A 99 -8.07 -5.58 31.03
C VAL A 99 -9.54 -5.60 31.41
N VAL A 100 -9.94 -4.76 32.35
CA VAL A 100 -11.31 -4.70 32.89
C VAL A 100 -11.92 -3.35 32.59
N VAL A 101 -13.12 -3.35 32.02
CA VAL A 101 -13.94 -2.16 31.91
C VAL A 101 -15.03 -2.16 32.98
N LEU A 102 -15.10 -1.08 33.74
CA LEU A 102 -15.98 -0.93 34.89
C LEU A 102 -17.28 -0.17 34.52
N PRO A 103 -18.36 -0.31 35.31
CA PRO A 103 -19.58 0.46 35.13
C PRO A 103 -19.32 1.98 35.06
N GLY A 104 -19.96 2.66 34.10
CA GLY A 104 -19.75 4.08 33.79
C GLY A 104 -18.84 4.34 32.60
N ALA A 105 -18.07 3.35 32.16
CA ALA A 105 -17.29 3.41 30.93
C ALA A 105 -18.14 3.29 29.66
N VAL A 106 -17.57 3.71 28.53
CA VAL A 106 -18.13 3.55 27.19
C VAL A 106 -17.05 2.95 26.28
N LEU A 107 -17.35 1.82 25.66
CA LEU A 107 -16.48 1.16 24.67
C LEU A 107 -16.78 1.68 23.24
N PRO A 108 -15.88 1.43 22.27
CA PRO A 108 -16.13 1.73 20.85
C PRO A 108 -17.51 1.24 20.37
N GLY A 109 -18.16 2.03 19.53
CA GLY A 109 -19.54 1.77 19.08
C GLY A 109 -20.62 2.25 20.05
N ASP A 110 -20.29 3.18 20.96
CA ASP A 110 -21.21 3.76 21.95
C ASP A 110 -21.78 2.71 22.94
N PHE A 111 -20.96 1.71 23.28
CA PHE A 111 -21.36 0.61 24.14
C PHE A 111 -21.12 0.95 25.62
N ALA A 112 -22.17 1.46 26.28
CA ALA A 112 -22.13 1.82 27.70
C ALA A 112 -22.07 0.61 28.63
N ILE A 113 -21.12 0.62 29.58
CA ILE A 113 -20.93 -0.44 30.56
C ILE A 113 -21.73 -0.13 31.82
N ALA A 114 -22.56 -1.09 32.23
CA ALA A 114 -23.36 -1.03 33.45
C ALA A 114 -23.33 -2.37 34.18
N ALA A 115 -23.57 -2.35 35.50
CA ALA A 115 -23.77 -3.57 36.27
C ALA A 115 -25.05 -4.27 35.81
N ARG A 116 -24.94 -5.52 35.36
CA ARG A 116 -26.09 -6.28 34.83
C ARG A 116 -26.12 -7.70 35.37
N LYS A 117 -27.32 -8.25 35.53
CA LYS A 117 -27.51 -9.66 35.87
C LYS A 117 -27.44 -10.50 34.60
N THR A 118 -26.51 -11.43 34.53
CA THR A 118 -26.33 -12.33 33.39
C THR A 118 -25.92 -13.71 33.88
N TYR A 119 -26.39 -14.77 33.23
CA TYR A 119 -26.10 -16.15 33.61
C TYR A 119 -26.35 -16.47 35.10
N GLY A 120 -27.36 -15.82 35.71
CA GLY A 120 -27.74 -16.02 37.12
C GLY A 120 -26.92 -15.22 38.15
N LYS A 121 -25.79 -14.61 37.75
CA LYS A 121 -24.90 -13.82 38.60
C LYS A 121 -24.96 -12.33 38.21
N THR A 122 -24.50 -11.45 39.09
CA THR A 122 -24.37 -10.01 38.76
C THR A 122 -22.95 -9.76 38.26
N SER A 123 -22.81 -9.07 37.12
CA SER A 123 -21.51 -8.71 36.54
C SER A 123 -21.32 -7.20 36.65
N HIS A 124 -20.29 -6.76 37.35
CA HIS A 124 -19.90 -5.37 37.58
C HIS A 124 -18.83 -4.93 36.57
N GLY A 125 -19.19 -5.01 35.28
CA GLY A 125 -18.27 -4.74 34.18
C GLY A 125 -18.06 -5.96 33.30
N MET A 126 -16.97 -5.94 32.53
CA MET A 126 -16.52 -7.03 31.67
C MET A 126 -15.00 -7.05 31.55
N ILE A 127 -14.44 -8.23 31.27
CA ILE A 127 -13.04 -8.38 30.87
C ILE A 127 -12.97 -8.22 29.34
N CYS A 128 -12.09 -7.36 28.85
CA CYS A 128 -12.09 -6.93 27.46
C CYS A 128 -11.13 -7.77 26.58
N SER A 129 -11.57 -8.01 25.35
CA SER A 129 -10.76 -8.44 24.21
C SER A 129 -10.20 -7.27 23.41
N THR A 130 -9.25 -7.55 22.53
CA THR A 130 -8.69 -6.57 21.57
C THR A 130 -9.75 -6.04 20.60
N ASP A 131 -10.63 -6.91 20.09
CA ASP A 131 -11.75 -6.53 19.23
C ASP A 131 -12.70 -5.54 19.90
N GLU A 132 -13.09 -5.80 21.16
CA GLU A 132 -13.99 -4.94 21.92
C GLU A 132 -13.39 -3.55 22.21
N LEU A 133 -12.07 -3.45 22.27
CA LEU A 133 -11.35 -2.18 22.43
C LEU A 133 -11.01 -1.51 21.10
N GLY A 134 -11.41 -2.09 19.96
CA GLY A 134 -11.10 -1.55 18.63
C GLY A 134 -9.61 -1.62 18.28
N MET A 135 -8.89 -2.60 18.84
CA MET A 135 -7.45 -2.79 18.61
C MET A 135 -7.14 -3.57 17.33
N GLY A 136 -8.16 -4.22 16.75
CA GLY A 136 -8.02 -5.17 15.65
C GLY A 136 -7.71 -6.58 16.13
N ASP A 137 -7.78 -7.54 15.22
CA ASP A 137 -7.49 -8.95 15.51
C ASP A 137 -6.01 -9.12 15.91
N ASP A 138 -5.79 -9.79 17.04
CA ASP A 138 -4.47 -10.18 17.55
C ASP A 138 -4.19 -11.68 17.38
N GLY A 139 -5.10 -12.42 16.75
CA GLY A 139 -5.02 -13.87 16.55
C GLY A 139 -5.35 -14.71 17.79
N THR A 140 -5.59 -14.10 18.95
CA THR A 140 -5.89 -14.83 20.19
C THR A 140 -7.36 -15.25 20.28
N HIS A 141 -8.24 -14.49 19.63
CA HIS A 141 -9.70 -14.63 19.69
C HIS A 141 -10.26 -14.71 21.13
N GLY A 142 -9.52 -14.16 22.11
CA GLY A 142 -9.79 -14.22 23.54
C GLY A 142 -9.75 -12.84 24.20
N ILE A 143 -9.69 -12.82 25.54
CA ILE A 143 -9.48 -11.56 26.27
C ILE A 143 -8.00 -11.16 26.29
N ILE A 144 -7.74 -9.89 26.59
CA ILE A 144 -6.37 -9.39 26.78
C ILE A 144 -5.84 -9.91 28.11
N VAL A 145 -4.80 -10.72 28.03
CA VAL A 145 -3.98 -11.14 29.18
C VAL A 145 -2.68 -10.37 29.13
N LEU A 146 -2.41 -9.64 30.19
CA LEU A 146 -1.25 -8.78 30.33
C LEU A 146 -0.11 -9.52 31.05
N PRO A 147 1.15 -9.17 30.75
CA PRO A 147 2.29 -9.60 31.55
C PRO A 147 2.11 -9.28 33.06
N PRO A 148 2.64 -10.13 33.96
CA PRO A 148 2.37 -10.04 35.40
C PRO A 148 2.93 -8.77 36.07
N GLU A 149 3.88 -8.08 35.44
CA GLU A 149 4.50 -6.84 35.93
C GLU A 149 3.54 -5.63 35.98
N HIS A 150 2.40 -5.70 35.30
CA HIS A 150 1.44 -4.59 35.30
C HIS A 150 0.65 -4.51 36.62
N GLU A 151 0.64 -3.31 37.21
CA GLU A 151 -0.03 -3.06 38.49
C GLU A 151 -1.55 -3.06 38.34
N VAL A 152 -2.25 -3.52 39.39
CA VAL A 152 -3.71 -3.51 39.41
C VAL A 152 -4.21 -2.07 39.56
N GLY A 153 -5.23 -1.68 38.79
CA GLY A 153 -5.83 -0.35 38.80
C GLY A 153 -5.16 0.64 37.86
N THR A 154 -4.06 0.28 37.20
CA THR A 154 -3.43 1.11 36.15
C THR A 154 -4.42 1.40 35.02
N ASP A 155 -4.42 2.63 34.50
CA ASP A 155 -5.24 3.01 33.34
C ASP A 155 -4.81 2.23 32.10
N ALA A 156 -5.73 1.38 31.61
CA ALA A 156 -5.46 0.56 30.45
C ALA A 156 -5.56 1.35 29.13
N ILE A 157 -6.19 2.53 29.12
CA ILE A 157 -6.26 3.40 27.94
C ILE A 157 -4.85 3.88 27.56
N GLU A 158 -4.12 4.38 28.55
CA GLU A 158 -2.74 4.84 28.40
C GLU A 158 -1.80 3.65 28.12
N LEU A 159 -1.89 2.59 28.93
CA LEU A 159 -1.05 1.40 28.81
C LEU A 159 -1.12 0.76 27.42
N LEU A 160 -2.32 0.60 26.88
CA LEU A 160 -2.55 -0.01 25.57
C LEU A 160 -2.52 0.99 24.41
N GLN A 161 -2.20 2.27 24.69
CA GLN A 161 -2.14 3.35 23.70
C GLN A 161 -3.39 3.37 22.79
N LEU A 162 -4.57 3.30 23.41
CA LEU A 162 -5.84 3.13 22.68
C LEU A 162 -6.28 4.38 21.94
N VAL A 163 -5.77 5.55 22.33
CA VAL A 163 -6.07 6.83 21.71
C VAL A 163 -4.90 7.28 20.84
N ASP A 164 -5.18 7.62 19.58
CA ASP A 164 -4.22 8.19 18.64
C ASP A 164 -4.92 8.82 17.44
N GLU A 165 -4.20 9.61 16.65
CA GLU A 165 -4.63 10.03 15.32
C GLU A 165 -3.76 9.33 14.27
N VAL A 166 -4.38 8.61 13.34
CA VAL A 166 -3.65 7.88 12.29
C VAL A 166 -3.93 8.53 10.96
N LEU A 167 -2.85 8.98 10.30
CA LEU A 167 -2.89 9.52 8.95
C LEU A 167 -2.90 8.35 7.96
N ASP A 168 -3.91 8.25 7.11
CA ASP A 168 -3.89 7.32 5.97
C ASP A 168 -3.52 8.06 4.69
N ILE A 169 -2.36 7.71 4.15
CA ILE A 169 -1.68 8.44 3.10
C ILE A 169 -1.72 7.66 1.78
N ALA A 170 -2.29 8.26 0.74
CA ALA A 170 -2.25 7.75 -0.62
C ALA A 170 -0.90 8.10 -1.26
N VAL A 171 0.12 7.32 -0.92
CA VAL A 171 1.47 7.53 -1.47
C VAL A 171 1.48 7.24 -2.97
N THR A 172 1.86 8.23 -3.77
CA THR A 172 2.02 8.09 -5.22
C THR A 172 3.24 7.22 -5.56
N PRO A 173 3.28 6.56 -6.74
CA PRO A 173 4.35 5.61 -7.06
C PRO A 173 5.78 6.19 -7.12
N ASP A 174 5.92 7.49 -7.41
CA ASP A 174 7.18 8.25 -7.43
C ASP A 174 7.76 8.48 -6.03
N ARG A 175 6.91 8.51 -4.99
CA ARG A 175 7.31 8.79 -3.60
C ARG A 175 7.48 7.52 -2.78
N GLY A 176 8.14 6.50 -3.34
CA GLY A 176 8.37 5.21 -2.67
C GLY A 176 8.94 5.34 -1.25
N TYR A 177 9.83 6.31 -1.01
CA TYR A 177 10.41 6.60 0.30
C TYR A 177 9.36 6.97 1.37
N CYS A 178 8.20 7.53 0.98
CA CYS A 178 7.09 7.85 1.89
C CYS A 178 6.24 6.63 2.28
N LEU A 179 6.56 5.42 1.80
CA LEU A 179 5.99 4.17 2.35
C LEU A 179 6.65 3.75 3.68
N SER A 180 7.07 4.74 4.48
CA SER A 180 7.74 4.57 5.76
C SER A 180 7.51 5.77 6.67
N VAL A 181 7.62 5.56 7.97
CA VAL A 181 7.58 6.63 8.96
C VAL A 181 8.77 7.57 8.76
N ARG A 182 9.97 7.06 8.45
CA ARG A 182 11.15 7.87 8.09
C ARG A 182 10.87 8.85 6.95
N GLY A 183 10.26 8.39 5.86
CA GLY A 183 9.97 9.22 4.70
C GLY A 183 8.90 10.27 4.98
N VAL A 184 7.82 9.88 5.66
CA VAL A 184 6.76 10.82 6.07
C VAL A 184 7.29 11.84 7.08
N ALA A 185 8.10 11.42 8.05
CA ALA A 185 8.79 12.30 8.99
C ALA A 185 9.67 13.33 8.26
N ARG A 186 10.38 12.92 7.20
CA ARG A 186 11.18 13.84 6.39
C ARG A 186 10.30 14.90 5.70
N GLU A 187 9.21 14.50 5.05
CA GLU A 187 8.28 15.46 4.43
C GLU A 187 7.63 16.37 5.47
N THR A 188 7.24 15.85 6.63
CA THR A 188 6.71 16.63 7.74
C THR A 188 7.74 17.64 8.27
N ALA A 189 8.98 17.21 8.50
CA ALA A 189 10.07 18.07 8.93
C ALA A 189 10.32 19.20 7.93
N THR A 190 10.39 18.90 6.63
CA THR A 190 10.55 19.90 5.57
C THR A 190 9.37 20.86 5.53
N ALA A 191 8.13 20.37 5.61
CA ALA A 191 6.94 21.22 5.54
C ALA A 191 6.84 22.19 6.73
N TYR A 192 7.18 21.74 7.95
CA TYR A 192 7.18 22.59 9.15
C TYR A 192 8.48 23.38 9.36
N GLY A 193 9.55 23.11 8.59
CA GLY A 193 10.86 23.72 8.79
C GLY A 193 11.53 23.27 10.10
N LEU A 194 11.32 22.02 10.50
CA LEU A 194 11.82 21.43 11.75
C LEU A 194 12.98 20.45 11.48
N PRO A 195 13.86 20.21 12.45
CA PRO A 195 14.89 19.18 12.32
C PRO A 195 14.27 17.77 12.31
N LEU A 196 14.86 16.88 11.51
CA LEU A 196 14.53 15.46 11.48
C LEU A 196 15.53 14.68 12.36
N ARG A 197 15.01 13.84 13.27
CA ARG A 197 15.79 12.79 13.91
C ARG A 197 15.70 11.53 13.04
N ASP A 198 16.57 11.42 12.04
CA ASP A 198 16.48 10.32 11.06
C ASP A 198 16.79 8.96 11.71
N PRO A 199 15.83 8.02 11.80
CA PRO A 199 16.03 6.72 12.45
C PRO A 199 17.02 5.81 11.72
N ALA A 200 17.41 6.11 10.47
CA ALA A 200 18.43 5.35 9.75
C ALA A 200 19.86 5.81 10.06
N LEU A 201 20.05 6.92 10.79
CA LEU A 201 21.37 7.38 11.23
C LEU A 201 21.83 6.58 12.46
N LEU A 202 22.18 5.32 12.23
CA LEU A 202 22.67 4.38 13.24
C LEU A 202 24.15 4.08 13.03
N ASP A 203 24.85 3.76 14.12
CA ASP A 203 26.19 3.18 14.03
C ASP A 203 26.07 1.72 13.58
N VAL A 204 26.64 1.40 12.42
CA VAL A 204 26.54 0.09 11.79
C VAL A 204 27.92 -0.57 11.73
N PRO A 205 28.05 -1.85 12.15
CA PRO A 205 29.33 -2.54 12.10
C PRO A 205 29.74 -2.81 10.65
N ALA A 206 31.04 -2.67 10.38
CA ALA A 206 31.60 -2.90 9.04
C ALA A 206 31.56 -4.39 8.63
N PRO A 207 31.46 -4.68 7.32
CA PRO A 207 31.53 -6.05 6.79
C PRO A 207 32.86 -6.73 7.13
N ASN A 208 32.82 -8.04 7.38
CA ASN A 208 33.99 -8.81 7.78
C ASN A 208 33.91 -10.28 7.32
N ALA A 209 35.00 -11.03 7.51
CA ALA A 209 35.14 -12.40 7.03
C ALA A 209 34.28 -13.45 7.75
N TYR A 210 33.59 -13.07 8.85
CA TYR A 210 32.77 -13.97 9.66
C TYR A 210 31.27 -13.85 9.37
N GLY A 211 30.88 -13.01 8.39
CA GLY A 211 29.49 -12.87 7.97
C GLY A 211 28.89 -14.18 7.43
N TYR A 212 27.57 -14.31 7.50
CA TYR A 212 26.86 -15.44 6.91
C TYR A 212 27.08 -15.47 5.40
N PRO A 213 27.46 -16.60 4.79
CA PRO A 213 27.85 -16.62 3.38
C PRO A 213 26.66 -16.32 2.47
N VAL A 214 26.82 -15.29 1.63
CA VAL A 214 25.83 -14.87 0.61
C VAL A 214 26.49 -14.87 -0.77
N GLN A 215 25.76 -15.32 -1.79
CA GLN A 215 26.21 -15.36 -3.18
C GLN A 215 25.19 -14.71 -4.11
N ILE A 216 25.57 -13.64 -4.81
CA ILE A 216 24.69 -12.96 -5.77
C ILE A 216 25.14 -13.32 -7.19
N SER A 217 24.26 -13.99 -7.94
CA SER A 217 24.50 -14.36 -9.34
C SER A 217 23.97 -13.33 -10.34
N ASP A 218 23.01 -12.48 -9.96
CA ASP A 218 22.45 -11.41 -10.80
C ASP A 218 22.60 -10.04 -10.09
N PRO A 219 23.80 -9.44 -10.08
CA PRO A 219 24.08 -8.18 -9.39
C PRO A 219 23.37 -6.96 -10.02
N LEU A 220 22.77 -7.12 -11.20
CA LEU A 220 21.94 -6.08 -11.82
C LEU A 220 20.55 -6.01 -11.19
N ARG A 221 20.05 -7.13 -10.63
CA ARG A 221 18.73 -7.21 -9.98
C ARG A 221 18.80 -7.26 -8.48
N CYS A 222 19.96 -7.56 -7.92
CA CYS A 222 20.25 -7.44 -6.50
C CYS A 222 21.64 -6.81 -6.38
N ASP A 223 21.68 -5.48 -6.34
CA ASP A 223 22.93 -4.72 -6.26
C ASP A 223 23.41 -4.58 -4.81
N ARG A 224 22.55 -4.83 -3.81
CA ARG A 224 22.94 -4.85 -2.39
C ARG A 224 22.29 -5.98 -1.62
N PHE A 225 23.08 -6.60 -0.74
CA PHE A 225 22.60 -7.59 0.20
C PHE A 225 23.40 -7.50 1.50
N THR A 226 22.71 -7.20 2.59
CA THR A 226 23.25 -7.23 3.95
C THR A 226 22.67 -8.41 4.70
N ALA A 227 23.54 -9.20 5.36
CA ALA A 227 23.13 -10.29 6.24
C ALA A 227 23.74 -10.16 7.64
N ARG A 228 22.92 -10.42 8.65
CA ARG A 228 23.30 -10.43 10.07
C ARG A 228 22.72 -11.63 10.78
N THR A 229 23.47 -12.20 11.72
CA THR A 229 23.04 -13.36 12.49
C THR A 229 22.81 -12.99 13.95
N VAL A 230 21.71 -13.47 14.52
CA VAL A 230 21.42 -13.41 15.96
C VAL A 230 21.16 -14.81 16.46
N THR A 231 21.78 -15.18 17.58
CA THR A 231 21.67 -16.52 18.18
C THR A 231 21.16 -16.46 19.61
N GLY A 232 20.67 -17.58 20.14
CA GLY A 232 20.19 -17.66 21.52
C GLY A 232 18.92 -16.84 21.77
N LEU A 233 18.08 -16.65 20.76
CA LEU A 233 16.77 -16.03 20.92
C LEU A 233 15.92 -16.86 21.86
N GLN A 234 15.18 -16.19 22.74
CA GLN A 234 14.12 -16.78 23.55
C GLN A 234 12.87 -16.92 22.67
N PRO A 235 12.51 -18.13 22.22
CA PRO A 235 11.45 -18.26 21.23
C PRO A 235 10.06 -17.92 21.79
N GLU A 236 9.93 -17.95 23.12
CA GLU A 236 8.70 -17.57 23.82
C GLU A 236 8.55 -16.07 24.03
N ALA A 237 9.57 -15.26 23.71
CA ALA A 237 9.47 -13.82 23.83
C ALA A 237 8.35 -13.28 22.92
N ARG A 238 7.52 -12.40 23.48
CA ARG A 238 6.38 -11.80 22.80
C ARG A 238 6.66 -10.34 22.49
N SER A 239 6.06 -9.84 21.41
CA SER A 239 6.13 -8.43 21.04
C SER A 239 5.63 -7.55 22.19
N PRO A 240 6.36 -6.50 22.60
CA PRO A 240 5.86 -5.59 23.62
C PRO A 240 4.65 -4.81 23.10
N ILE A 241 3.78 -4.37 24.02
CA ILE A 241 2.51 -3.69 23.68
C ILE A 241 2.74 -2.53 22.71
N TRP A 242 3.72 -1.65 22.97
CA TRP A 242 3.99 -0.50 22.11
C TRP A 242 4.28 -0.89 20.64
N MET A 243 4.96 -2.02 20.40
CA MET A 243 5.28 -2.48 19.05
C MET A 243 4.04 -3.06 18.36
N GLN A 244 3.30 -3.91 19.09
CA GLN A 244 2.03 -4.46 18.59
C GLN A 244 1.06 -3.35 18.20
N ARG A 245 0.92 -2.32 19.04
CA ARG A 245 0.04 -1.17 18.77
C ARG A 245 0.47 -0.38 17.55
N ARG A 246 1.77 -0.16 17.34
CA ARG A 246 2.26 0.51 16.13
C ARG A 246 1.95 -0.28 14.87
N LEU A 247 2.20 -1.59 14.89
CA LEU A 247 1.86 -2.48 13.77
C LEU A 247 0.36 -2.43 13.47
N GLN A 248 -0.49 -2.59 14.48
CA GLN A 248 -1.95 -2.57 14.34
C GLN A 248 -2.45 -1.23 13.78
N LYS A 249 -1.98 -0.10 14.34
CA LYS A 249 -2.34 1.24 13.85
C LYS A 249 -1.86 1.48 12.41
N ALA A 250 -0.72 0.89 12.03
CA ALA A 250 -0.19 0.89 10.66
C ALA A 250 -0.90 -0.11 9.72
N GLY A 251 -1.88 -0.88 10.20
CA GLY A 251 -2.69 -1.80 9.42
C GLY A 251 -2.11 -3.22 9.30
N MET A 252 -1.19 -3.61 10.18
CA MET A 252 -0.57 -4.94 10.21
C MET A 252 -0.92 -5.68 11.51
N ARG A 253 -1.28 -6.95 11.39
CA ARG A 253 -1.51 -7.84 12.53
C ARG A 253 -0.16 -8.30 13.12
N PRO A 254 0.03 -8.26 14.45
CA PRO A 254 1.16 -8.90 15.11
C PRO A 254 1.13 -10.43 14.92
N ILE A 255 2.28 -11.06 14.73
CA ILE A 255 2.40 -12.50 14.47
C ILE A 255 3.30 -13.12 15.53
N SER A 256 4.60 -12.84 15.47
CA SER A 256 5.61 -13.33 16.40
C SER A 256 6.68 -12.26 16.53
N LEU A 257 7.42 -12.24 17.64
CA LEU A 257 8.36 -11.14 17.91
C LEU A 257 9.38 -10.93 16.77
N ALA A 258 9.91 -12.00 16.18
CA ALA A 258 10.88 -11.87 15.08
C ALA A 258 10.24 -11.28 13.80
N VAL A 259 9.03 -11.71 13.46
CA VAL A 259 8.28 -11.20 12.29
C VAL A 259 7.78 -9.78 12.54
N ASP A 260 7.38 -9.48 13.77
CA ASP A 260 6.90 -8.16 14.18
C ASP A 260 8.03 -7.14 14.15
N ILE A 261 9.26 -7.52 14.55
CA ILE A 261 10.43 -6.65 14.43
C ILE A 261 10.73 -6.35 12.96
N THR A 262 10.75 -7.34 12.06
CA THR A 262 11.04 -7.07 10.64
C THR A 262 9.95 -6.20 10.00
N ASN A 263 8.68 -6.43 10.32
CA ASN A 263 7.57 -5.57 9.89
C ASN A 263 7.68 -4.16 10.47
N TYR A 264 8.02 -4.04 11.76
CA TYR A 264 8.19 -2.77 12.46
C TYR A 264 9.29 -1.94 11.80
N VAL A 265 10.47 -2.53 11.58
CA VAL A 265 11.61 -1.82 10.96
C VAL A 265 11.32 -1.49 9.49
N MET A 266 10.60 -2.35 8.75
CA MET A 266 10.12 -2.02 7.41
C MET A 266 9.22 -0.78 7.41
N LEU A 267 8.29 -0.67 8.37
CA LEU A 267 7.44 0.52 8.52
C LEU A 267 8.24 1.73 9.00
N GLU A 268 9.19 1.54 9.92
CA GLU A 268 10.04 2.61 10.48
C GLU A 268 10.93 3.23 9.39
N LEU A 269 11.69 2.41 8.66
CA LEU A 269 12.77 2.84 7.77
C LEU A 269 12.44 2.73 6.27
N GLY A 270 11.38 1.99 5.91
CA GLY A 270 11.00 1.75 4.51
C GLY A 270 11.73 0.60 3.84
N GLN A 271 12.61 -0.11 4.56
CA GLN A 271 13.38 -1.25 4.07
C GLN A 271 12.68 -2.56 4.44
N PRO A 272 12.07 -3.29 3.49
CA PRO A 272 11.59 -4.62 3.77
C PRO A 272 12.75 -5.54 4.17
N LEU A 273 12.48 -6.36 5.19
CA LEU A 273 13.43 -7.29 5.80
C LEU A 273 12.81 -8.68 5.81
N HIS A 274 13.67 -9.69 5.79
CA HIS A 274 13.26 -11.07 6.03
C HIS A 274 14.15 -11.70 7.09
N ALA A 275 13.60 -12.61 7.90
CA ALA A 275 14.36 -13.39 8.86
C ALA A 275 14.18 -14.87 8.52
N TYR A 276 15.29 -15.55 8.29
CA TYR A 276 15.32 -16.99 8.07
C TYR A 276 15.67 -17.70 9.38
N ASP A 277 15.01 -18.81 9.67
CA ASP A 277 15.50 -19.72 10.71
C ASP A 277 16.84 -20.32 10.26
N ARG A 278 17.92 -19.94 10.96
CA ARG A 278 19.28 -20.34 10.59
C ARG A 278 19.46 -21.85 10.57
N ASN A 279 18.77 -22.59 11.45
CA ASN A 279 18.85 -24.04 11.52
C ASN A 279 18.18 -24.73 10.34
N ARG A 280 17.30 -24.02 9.62
CA ARG A 280 16.57 -24.53 8.47
C ARG A 280 17.21 -24.14 7.15
N VAL A 281 18.15 -23.19 7.12
CA VAL A 281 18.89 -22.80 5.90
C VAL A 281 20.03 -23.80 5.65
N ASP A 282 20.09 -24.36 4.43
CA ASP A 282 21.15 -25.27 4.03
C ASP A 282 22.24 -24.56 3.22
N GLY A 283 23.35 -24.21 3.88
CA GLY A 283 24.52 -23.61 3.24
C GLY A 283 24.37 -22.10 2.97
N PRO A 284 25.01 -21.56 1.91
CA PRO A 284 24.98 -20.13 1.63
C PRO A 284 23.61 -19.67 1.12
N ILE A 285 23.24 -18.44 1.46
CA ILE A 285 22.09 -17.77 0.84
C ILE A 285 22.50 -17.31 -0.56
N GLY A 286 21.78 -17.76 -1.58
CA GLY A 286 21.98 -17.38 -2.98
C GLY A 286 20.91 -16.42 -3.47
N VAL A 287 21.28 -15.52 -4.39
CA VAL A 287 20.33 -14.70 -5.15
C VAL A 287 20.55 -14.95 -6.63
N ARG A 288 19.52 -15.48 -7.31
CA ARG A 288 19.58 -15.78 -8.75
C ARG A 288 18.19 -15.69 -9.37
N ARG A 289 18.14 -15.77 -10.70
CA ARG A 289 16.87 -16.00 -11.39
C ARG A 289 16.39 -17.43 -11.20
N ALA A 290 15.07 -17.61 -11.22
CA ALA A 290 14.45 -18.91 -11.22
C ALA A 290 14.75 -19.65 -12.54
N GLN A 291 14.72 -20.97 -12.48
CA GLN A 291 14.63 -21.79 -13.68
C GLN A 291 13.18 -21.85 -14.15
N GLN A 292 12.96 -21.93 -15.46
CA GLN A 292 11.59 -22.01 -15.99
C GLN A 292 10.85 -23.23 -15.42
N GLY A 293 9.71 -22.99 -14.79
CA GLY A 293 8.89 -24.05 -14.19
C GLY A 293 9.39 -24.57 -12.84
N GLU A 294 10.42 -23.94 -12.27
CA GLU A 294 10.86 -24.20 -10.89
C GLU A 294 9.70 -23.97 -9.91
N LYS A 295 9.67 -24.68 -8.78
CA LYS A 295 8.56 -24.60 -7.83
C LYS A 295 9.02 -24.07 -6.48
N LEU A 296 8.17 -23.27 -5.85
CA LEU A 296 8.35 -22.74 -4.50
C LEU A 296 7.02 -22.75 -3.76
N THR A 297 7.02 -23.24 -2.52
CA THR A 297 5.89 -23.06 -1.59
C THR A 297 6.14 -21.80 -0.76
N THR A 298 5.28 -20.80 -0.90
CA THR A 298 5.37 -19.55 -0.13
C THR A 298 4.74 -19.69 1.27
N LEU A 299 4.96 -18.72 2.16
CA LEU A 299 4.45 -18.69 3.55
C LEU A 299 2.91 -18.82 3.66
N ASP A 300 2.19 -18.48 2.60
CA ASP A 300 0.73 -18.69 2.50
C ASP A 300 0.32 -20.15 2.19
N GLY A 301 1.29 -21.08 2.16
CA GLY A 301 1.09 -22.50 1.82
C GLY A 301 0.86 -22.77 0.34
N THR A 302 0.88 -21.75 -0.53
CA THR A 302 0.61 -21.91 -1.95
C THR A 302 1.86 -22.35 -2.71
N VAL A 303 1.72 -23.39 -3.54
CA VAL A 303 2.78 -23.83 -4.48
C VAL A 303 2.72 -22.97 -5.74
N ARG A 304 3.82 -22.30 -6.05
CA ARG A 304 3.97 -21.38 -7.19
C ARG A 304 4.90 -21.98 -8.23
N VAL A 305 4.50 -21.88 -9.50
CA VAL A 305 5.32 -22.26 -10.65
C VAL A 305 6.01 -20.99 -11.15
N LEU A 306 7.34 -21.00 -11.09
CA LEU A 306 8.17 -19.84 -11.33
C LEU A 306 8.47 -19.66 -12.81
N ASP A 307 8.63 -18.40 -13.20
CA ASP A 307 9.06 -17.96 -14.52
C ASP A 307 10.54 -17.60 -14.49
N ALA A 308 11.26 -17.77 -15.61
CA ALA A 308 12.70 -17.47 -15.67
C ALA A 308 13.05 -15.98 -15.46
N GLU A 309 12.06 -15.07 -15.47
CA GLU A 309 12.25 -13.67 -15.07
C GLU A 309 12.08 -13.43 -13.56
N ASP A 310 11.59 -14.40 -12.78
CA ASP A 310 11.47 -14.27 -11.32
C ASP A 310 12.85 -14.28 -10.66
N LEU A 311 13.07 -13.33 -9.75
CA LEU A 311 14.24 -13.35 -8.86
C LEU A 311 13.91 -14.15 -7.60
N VAL A 312 14.79 -15.08 -7.23
CA VAL A 312 14.60 -15.96 -6.06
C VAL A 312 15.78 -15.86 -5.11
N ILE A 313 15.47 -16.01 -3.82
CA ILE A 313 16.44 -16.32 -2.77
C ILE A 313 16.54 -17.85 -2.68
N THR A 314 17.74 -18.38 -2.57
CA THR A 314 17.99 -19.82 -2.60
C THR A 314 18.92 -20.25 -1.47
N ASP A 315 18.89 -21.54 -1.17
CA ASP A 315 19.95 -22.24 -0.45
C ASP A 315 20.47 -23.41 -1.31
N ASN A 316 21.22 -24.35 -0.74
CA ASN A 316 21.73 -25.53 -1.47
C ASN A 316 20.62 -26.42 -2.06
N ARG A 317 19.41 -26.40 -1.51
CA ARG A 317 18.29 -27.27 -1.89
C ARG A 317 17.47 -26.66 -3.02
N GLY A 318 17.46 -25.33 -3.14
CA GLY A 318 16.70 -24.61 -4.15
C GLY A 318 16.12 -23.29 -3.63
N PRO A 319 15.03 -22.79 -4.23
CA PRO A 319 14.38 -21.55 -3.80
C PRO A 319 13.82 -21.66 -2.39
N ILE A 320 14.11 -20.64 -1.59
CA ILE A 320 13.60 -20.44 -0.23
C ILE A 320 12.80 -19.14 -0.11
N GLY A 321 12.63 -18.39 -1.20
CA GLY A 321 11.78 -17.19 -1.25
C GLY A 321 11.70 -16.57 -2.65
N LEU A 322 10.60 -15.87 -2.93
CA LEU A 322 10.51 -14.91 -4.04
C LEU A 322 11.12 -13.61 -3.56
N ALA A 323 12.29 -13.27 -4.11
CA ALA A 323 13.05 -12.10 -3.68
C ALA A 323 12.18 -10.84 -3.75
N GLY A 324 12.16 -10.06 -2.67
CA GLY A 324 11.38 -8.82 -2.55
C GLY A 324 9.86 -8.96 -2.59
N VAL A 325 9.30 -10.19 -2.62
CA VAL A 325 7.86 -10.43 -2.69
C VAL A 325 7.36 -11.22 -1.48
N MET A 326 7.84 -12.44 -1.27
CA MET A 326 7.37 -13.30 -0.18
C MET A 326 8.38 -14.42 0.12
N GLY A 327 8.58 -14.71 1.41
CA GLY A 327 9.40 -15.83 1.86
C GLY A 327 8.82 -17.20 1.47
N GLY A 328 9.66 -18.23 1.54
CA GLY A 328 9.26 -19.62 1.39
C GLY A 328 9.00 -20.30 2.74
N ALA A 329 8.10 -21.28 2.76
CA ALA A 329 7.72 -22.00 3.98
C ALA A 329 8.86 -22.84 4.60
N ASN A 330 9.87 -23.20 3.80
CA ASN A 330 10.92 -24.15 4.20
C ASN A 330 11.95 -23.59 5.20
N THR A 331 12.07 -22.26 5.28
CA THR A 331 13.02 -21.53 6.13
C THR A 331 12.32 -20.51 7.03
N GLU A 332 10.99 -20.59 7.12
CA GLU A 332 10.15 -19.75 7.97
C GLU A 332 10.54 -19.85 9.45
N ILE A 333 10.37 -18.73 10.16
CA ILE A 333 10.50 -18.67 11.62
C ILE A 333 9.40 -19.53 12.25
N ALA A 334 9.81 -20.56 12.99
CA ALA A 334 8.90 -21.37 13.79
C ALA A 334 8.62 -20.64 15.12
N ASP A 335 7.34 -20.36 15.36
CA ASP A 335 6.84 -19.75 16.58
C ASP A 335 6.15 -20.78 17.49
N ALA A 336 5.73 -20.32 18.68
CA ALA A 336 5.16 -21.15 19.74
C ALA A 336 3.89 -21.93 19.33
N ASP A 337 3.21 -21.50 18.28
CA ASP A 337 1.94 -22.04 17.81
C ASP A 337 2.10 -22.98 16.59
N GLY A 338 3.35 -23.17 16.12
CA GLY A 338 3.68 -24.04 14.97
C GLY A 338 3.98 -25.50 15.33
N GLU A 339 3.97 -26.38 14.31
CA GLU A 339 4.31 -27.82 14.46
C GLU A 339 5.83 -28.08 14.55
N HIS A 340 6.66 -27.05 14.37
CA HIS A 340 8.12 -27.17 14.25
C HIS A 340 8.84 -26.78 15.54
N ALA A 341 10.10 -27.23 15.67
CA ALA A 341 10.97 -26.80 16.76
C ALA A 341 11.16 -25.27 16.67
N LEU A 342 11.01 -24.60 17.81
CA LEU A 342 11.03 -23.15 17.89
C LEU A 342 12.35 -22.54 17.43
N THR A 343 12.30 -21.42 16.72
CA THR A 343 13.50 -20.78 16.19
C THR A 343 14.29 -20.07 17.29
N THR A 344 15.54 -20.48 17.49
CA THR A 344 16.49 -19.86 18.44
C THR A 344 17.58 -19.04 17.76
N GLU A 345 17.74 -19.17 16.44
CA GLU A 345 18.79 -18.52 15.67
C GLU A 345 18.23 -18.04 14.33
N VAL A 346 18.56 -16.80 13.97
CA VAL A 346 18.06 -16.18 12.73
C VAL A 346 19.17 -15.57 11.90
N VAL A 347 19.01 -15.66 10.58
CA VAL A 347 19.76 -14.87 9.61
C VAL A 347 18.82 -13.81 9.04
N ILE A 348 19.15 -12.55 9.27
CA ILE A 348 18.40 -11.39 8.80
C ILE A 348 18.89 -11.04 7.40
N GLU A 349 17.96 -10.90 6.47
CA GLU A 349 18.17 -10.36 5.12
C GLU A 349 17.67 -8.91 5.06
N ALA A 350 18.56 -8.01 4.66
CA ALA A 350 18.22 -6.68 4.17
C ALA A 350 18.84 -6.51 2.78
N ALA A 351 18.02 -6.60 1.73
CA ALA A 351 18.47 -6.56 0.34
C ALA A 351 17.83 -5.42 -0.44
N HIS A 352 18.50 -4.97 -1.50
CA HIS A 352 17.94 -4.06 -2.48
C HIS A 352 17.74 -4.81 -3.80
N PHE A 353 16.54 -4.71 -4.36
CA PHE A 353 16.13 -5.42 -5.57
C PHE A 353 15.68 -4.45 -6.66
N ASP A 354 15.89 -4.83 -7.92
CA ASP A 354 15.39 -4.07 -9.07
C ASP A 354 13.87 -3.95 -9.07
N ALA A 355 13.38 -2.71 -9.00
CA ALA A 355 11.97 -2.37 -8.86
C ALA A 355 11.09 -2.99 -9.97
N ILE A 356 11.57 -2.99 -11.22
CA ILE A 356 10.83 -3.53 -12.37
C ILE A 356 10.70 -5.05 -12.26
N SER A 357 11.77 -5.75 -11.87
CA SER A 357 11.75 -7.20 -11.67
C SER A 357 10.77 -7.60 -10.57
N ILE A 358 10.73 -6.85 -9.45
CA ILE A 358 9.76 -7.07 -8.38
C ILE A 358 8.34 -6.79 -8.85
N ALA A 359 8.11 -5.66 -9.53
CA ALA A 359 6.81 -5.27 -10.08
C ALA A 359 6.21 -6.37 -10.98
N ARG A 360 7.03 -6.96 -11.85
CA ARG A 360 6.61 -8.05 -12.75
C ARG A 360 6.30 -9.33 -11.98
N THR A 361 7.17 -9.72 -11.05
CA THR A 361 7.02 -10.93 -10.22
C THR A 361 5.75 -10.86 -9.39
N ALA A 362 5.51 -9.75 -8.69
CA ALA A 362 4.32 -9.51 -7.89
C ALA A 362 3.02 -9.62 -8.71
N ARG A 363 2.96 -8.98 -9.89
CA ARG A 363 1.79 -9.05 -10.78
C ARG A 363 1.58 -10.44 -11.38
N ARG A 364 2.65 -11.10 -11.82
CA ARG A 364 2.63 -12.47 -12.39
C ARG A 364 2.05 -13.48 -11.40
N HIS A 365 2.47 -13.39 -10.14
CA HIS A 365 2.06 -14.29 -9.05
C HIS A 365 0.84 -13.81 -8.27
N LYS A 366 0.27 -12.66 -8.63
CA LYS A 366 -0.86 -12.00 -7.94
C LYS A 366 -0.61 -11.80 -6.44
N LEU A 367 0.62 -11.42 -6.08
CA LEU A 367 1.08 -11.19 -4.72
C LEU A 367 1.43 -9.71 -4.52
N SER A 368 0.53 -8.96 -3.90
CA SER A 368 0.79 -7.57 -3.48
C SER A 368 1.07 -7.50 -1.99
N SER A 369 2.27 -7.94 -1.60
CA SER A 369 2.76 -7.87 -0.22
C SER A 369 3.28 -6.47 0.12
N GLU A 370 3.39 -6.16 1.43
CA GLU A 370 3.99 -4.90 1.91
C GLU A 370 5.45 -4.71 1.44
N ALA A 371 6.19 -5.80 1.29
CA ALA A 371 7.54 -5.78 0.70
C ALA A 371 7.50 -5.41 -0.79
N SER A 372 6.67 -6.10 -1.58
CA SER A 372 6.62 -5.88 -3.03
C SER A 372 6.17 -4.47 -3.40
N LYS A 373 5.20 -3.90 -2.65
CA LYS A 373 4.72 -2.52 -2.82
C LYS A 373 5.84 -1.48 -2.63
N ARG A 374 6.78 -1.73 -1.71
CA ARG A 374 7.92 -0.85 -1.44
C ARG A 374 9.00 -1.02 -2.49
N PHE A 375 9.45 -2.26 -2.72
CA PHE A 375 10.49 -2.53 -3.71
C PHE A 375 10.10 -2.10 -5.13
N GLU A 376 8.84 -2.29 -5.55
CA GLU A 376 8.40 -1.87 -6.89
C GLU A 376 8.40 -0.35 -7.10
N ARG A 377 8.47 0.43 -6.02
CA ARG A 377 8.53 1.91 -6.04
C ARG A 377 9.91 2.45 -5.67
N GLY A 378 10.90 1.58 -5.50
CA GLY A 378 12.25 1.94 -5.11
C GLY A 378 12.40 2.09 -3.60
N VAL A 379 13.22 1.22 -3.01
CA VAL A 379 13.65 1.31 -1.60
C VAL A 379 15.02 1.96 -1.55
N ASP A 380 15.33 2.68 -0.47
CA ASP A 380 16.65 3.30 -0.29
C ASP A 380 17.77 2.24 -0.17
N PRO A 381 18.67 2.11 -1.16
CA PRO A 381 19.73 1.09 -1.13
C PRO A 381 20.72 1.32 0.02
N GLN A 382 20.84 2.54 0.56
CA GLN A 382 21.74 2.83 1.68
C GLN A 382 21.10 2.55 3.05
N ALA A 383 19.78 2.31 3.11
CA ALA A 383 19.10 2.00 4.37
C ALA A 383 19.28 0.55 4.81
N ALA A 384 19.72 -0.37 3.93
CA ALA A 384 19.78 -1.80 4.20
C ALA A 384 20.63 -2.15 5.44
N ALA A 385 21.82 -1.56 5.57
CA ALA A 385 22.70 -1.81 6.72
C ALA A 385 22.11 -1.31 8.04
N ALA A 386 21.54 -0.10 8.03
CA ALA A 386 20.88 0.49 9.19
C ALA A 386 19.65 -0.32 9.61
N ALA A 387 18.85 -0.79 8.65
CA ALA A 387 17.68 -1.62 8.91
C ALA A 387 18.03 -3.00 9.45
N ALA A 388 19.09 -3.63 8.93
CA ALA A 388 19.61 -4.87 9.48
C ALA A 388 20.11 -4.69 10.91
N GLN A 389 20.86 -3.61 11.19
CA GLN A 389 21.34 -3.30 12.54
C GLN A 389 20.18 -3.02 13.50
N ARG A 390 19.19 -2.21 13.09
CA ARG A 390 18.00 -1.91 13.88
C ARG A 390 17.21 -3.18 14.25
N THR A 391 17.12 -4.13 13.32
CA THR A 391 16.51 -5.45 13.54
C THR A 391 17.31 -6.26 14.57
N VAL A 392 18.63 -6.29 14.44
CA VAL A 392 19.54 -6.94 15.41
C VAL A 392 19.35 -6.35 16.82
N ASP A 393 19.35 -5.03 16.95
CA ASP A 393 19.23 -4.35 18.24
C ASP A 393 17.91 -4.68 18.93
N LEU A 394 16.80 -4.69 18.17
CA LEU A 394 15.50 -5.05 18.70
C LEU A 394 15.41 -6.53 19.09
N LEU A 395 16.01 -7.44 18.32
CA LEU A 395 16.06 -8.86 18.66
C LEU A 395 16.88 -9.12 19.91
N VAL A 396 18.03 -8.47 20.06
CA VAL A 396 18.86 -8.57 21.28
C VAL A 396 18.09 -8.02 22.48
N LEU A 397 17.48 -6.84 22.33
CA LEU A 397 16.77 -6.17 23.41
C LEU A 397 15.52 -6.93 23.87
N LEU A 398 14.70 -7.41 22.92
CA LEU A 398 13.37 -7.95 23.21
C LEU A 398 13.32 -9.47 23.28
N ALA A 399 14.17 -10.17 22.53
CA ALA A 399 14.22 -11.64 22.50
C ALA A 399 15.40 -12.21 23.31
N GLY A 400 16.25 -11.37 23.91
CA GLY A 400 17.39 -11.81 24.72
C GLY A 400 18.51 -12.50 23.94
N GLY A 401 18.52 -12.36 22.60
CA GLY A 401 19.54 -12.96 21.74
C GLY A 401 20.90 -12.28 21.84
N THR A 402 21.91 -12.90 21.24
CA THR A 402 23.26 -12.36 21.08
C THR A 402 23.57 -12.17 19.59
N ALA A 403 23.91 -10.94 19.20
CA ALA A 403 24.36 -10.64 17.85
C ALA A 403 25.72 -11.30 17.59
N GLU A 404 25.85 -12.03 16.49
CA GLU A 404 27.17 -12.48 16.04
C GLU A 404 27.98 -11.30 15.48
N ALA A 405 29.31 -11.39 15.60
CA ALA A 405 30.23 -10.40 15.05
C ALA A 405 30.25 -10.38 13.51
N GLY A 406 29.77 -11.45 12.87
CA GLY A 406 29.72 -11.59 11.43
C GLY A 406 28.80 -10.56 10.77
N VAL A 407 29.33 -9.84 9.79
CA VAL A 407 28.58 -8.91 8.95
C VAL A 407 28.88 -9.24 7.50
N THR A 408 27.85 -9.61 6.75
CA THR A 408 27.93 -9.73 5.30
C THR A 408 27.34 -8.49 4.67
N GLU A 409 28.09 -7.85 3.78
CA GLU A 409 27.58 -6.78 2.94
C GLU A 409 28.17 -6.98 1.54
N ILE A 410 27.29 -7.19 0.57
CA ILE A 410 27.64 -7.22 -0.84
C ILE A 410 27.05 -5.97 -1.46
N THR A 411 27.88 -5.18 -2.12
CA THR A 411 27.47 -3.97 -2.84
C THR A 411 28.06 -4.00 -4.24
N ALA A 412 27.22 -3.89 -5.26
CA ALA A 412 27.65 -3.67 -6.62
C ALA A 412 28.13 -2.22 -6.79
N PRO A 413 29.16 -1.96 -7.62
CA PRO A 413 29.65 -0.60 -7.84
C PRO A 413 28.56 0.34 -8.39
N SER A 414 28.31 1.46 -7.70
CA SER A 414 27.41 2.52 -8.15
C SER A 414 28.03 3.89 -7.94
N ALA A 415 27.94 4.79 -8.91
CA ALA A 415 28.36 6.19 -8.75
C ALA A 415 27.21 7.04 -8.16
N PRO A 416 27.51 8.13 -7.42
CA PRO A 416 26.51 9.11 -7.04
C PRO A 416 25.78 9.64 -8.29
N ARG A 417 24.47 9.77 -8.19
CA ARG A 417 23.66 10.32 -9.28
C ARG A 417 23.71 11.84 -9.22
N THR A 418 24.19 12.46 -10.29
CA THR A 418 24.26 13.92 -10.41
C THR A 418 23.42 14.41 -11.58
N ILE A 419 22.74 15.54 -11.39
CA ILE A 419 21.93 16.21 -12.40
C ILE A 419 22.46 17.64 -12.54
N ALA A 420 22.71 18.06 -13.77
CA ALA A 420 23.07 19.44 -14.08
C ALA A 420 21.82 20.22 -14.49
N MET A 421 21.58 21.39 -13.91
CA MET A 421 20.55 22.31 -14.39
C MET A 421 20.95 23.78 -14.20
N PRO A 422 20.46 24.70 -15.06
CA PRO A 422 20.52 26.13 -14.78
C PRO A 422 19.82 26.48 -13.46
N ALA A 423 20.41 27.38 -12.67
CA ALA A 423 19.88 27.78 -11.36
C ALA A 423 18.48 28.40 -11.43
N ASP A 424 18.13 29.03 -12.55
CA ASP A 424 16.82 29.64 -12.84
C ASP A 424 15.87 28.67 -13.56
N HIS A 425 16.21 27.38 -13.68
CA HIS A 425 15.35 26.42 -14.35
C HIS A 425 13.97 26.27 -13.67
N PRO A 426 13.86 26.13 -12.33
CA PRO A 426 12.57 26.11 -11.66
C PRO A 426 11.75 27.38 -11.91
N ASP A 427 12.41 28.54 -11.93
CA ASP A 427 11.80 29.84 -12.17
C ASP A 427 11.13 29.89 -13.56
N ARG A 428 11.83 29.40 -14.59
CA ARG A 428 11.29 29.34 -15.97
C ARG A 428 10.13 28.37 -16.10
N VAL A 429 10.16 27.24 -15.39
CA VAL A 429 9.09 26.24 -15.39
C VAL A 429 7.84 26.81 -14.70
N ALA A 430 8.01 27.45 -13.54
CA ALA A 430 6.93 28.05 -12.77
C ALA A 430 6.37 29.34 -13.37
N GLY A 431 7.19 30.09 -14.11
CA GLY A 431 6.87 31.46 -14.52
C GLY A 431 6.95 32.47 -13.38
N VAL A 432 7.75 32.19 -12.34
CA VAL A 432 7.95 33.02 -11.14
C VAL A 432 9.44 33.09 -10.84
N ALA A 433 9.94 34.25 -10.42
CA ALA A 433 11.32 34.38 -9.96
C ALA A 433 11.44 33.97 -8.49
N TYR A 434 12.03 32.80 -8.22
CA TYR A 434 12.37 32.32 -6.87
C TYR A 434 13.78 32.75 -6.46
N GLY A 435 14.70 32.77 -7.43
CA GLY A 435 16.11 33.04 -7.22
C GLY A 435 16.91 31.84 -6.71
N ARG A 436 18.21 31.83 -7.03
CA ARG A 436 19.15 30.74 -6.75
C ARG A 436 19.15 30.29 -5.28
N GLU A 437 19.13 31.23 -4.34
CA GLU A 437 19.19 30.90 -2.90
C GLU A 437 18.01 30.03 -2.47
N THR A 438 16.81 30.35 -2.95
CA THR A 438 15.59 29.56 -2.70
C THR A 438 15.71 28.18 -3.31
N VAL A 439 16.14 28.09 -4.58
CA VAL A 439 16.33 26.82 -5.29
C VAL A 439 17.30 25.91 -4.55
N VAL A 440 18.49 26.43 -4.21
CA VAL A 440 19.51 25.67 -3.47
C VAL A 440 18.98 25.21 -2.12
N ARG A 441 18.33 26.10 -1.35
CA ARG A 441 17.78 25.77 -0.04
C ARG A 441 16.75 24.65 -0.12
N ARG A 442 15.78 24.73 -1.05
CA ARG A 442 14.74 23.69 -1.21
C ARG A 442 15.31 22.34 -1.62
N LEU A 443 16.29 22.34 -2.53
CA LEU A 443 16.96 21.10 -2.93
C LEU A 443 17.75 20.46 -1.78
N GLN A 444 18.37 21.28 -0.93
CA GLN A 444 19.05 20.80 0.28
C GLN A 444 18.06 20.26 1.32
N GLU A 445 16.90 20.91 1.49
CA GLU A 445 15.83 20.43 2.39
C GLU A 445 15.30 19.04 1.99
N VAL A 446 15.30 18.70 0.70
CA VAL A 446 14.92 17.35 0.21
C VAL A 446 16.09 16.36 0.18
N GLY A 447 17.26 16.79 0.68
CA GLY A 447 18.44 15.95 0.90
C GLY A 447 19.47 15.93 -0.23
N CYS A 448 19.39 16.84 -1.20
CA CYS A 448 20.39 16.93 -2.27
C CYS A 448 21.62 17.74 -1.83
N ASP A 449 22.80 17.32 -2.27
CA ASP A 449 23.98 18.17 -2.23
C ASP A 449 24.02 19.04 -3.49
N VAL A 450 24.16 20.35 -3.34
CA VAL A 450 24.07 21.31 -4.45
C VAL A 450 25.35 22.13 -4.55
N TYR A 451 25.97 22.12 -5.73
CA TYR A 451 27.20 22.85 -6.04
C TYR A 451 27.01 23.75 -7.26
N GLY A 452 27.79 24.82 -7.38
CA GLY A 452 27.78 25.72 -8.54
C GLY A 452 27.09 27.07 -8.32
N GLN A 453 27.03 27.88 -9.38
CA GLN A 453 26.50 29.25 -9.37
C GLN A 453 25.34 29.39 -10.36
N ASP A 454 25.63 29.68 -11.64
CA ASP A 454 24.61 29.79 -12.69
C ASP A 454 24.14 28.43 -13.20
N GLU A 455 25.06 27.47 -13.22
CA GLU A 455 24.79 26.05 -13.45
C GLU A 455 24.99 25.31 -12.14
N LEU A 456 23.96 24.58 -11.72
CA LEU A 456 23.95 23.76 -10.51
C LEU A 456 24.24 22.31 -10.88
N ILE A 457 25.13 21.69 -10.10
CA ILE A 457 25.34 20.24 -10.08
C ILE A 457 24.71 19.73 -8.79
N VAL A 458 23.66 18.92 -8.93
CA VAL A 458 22.84 18.42 -7.84
C VAL A 458 23.08 16.93 -7.68
N THR A 459 23.66 16.52 -6.56
CA THR A 459 23.79 15.11 -6.18
C THR A 459 22.53 14.67 -5.45
N VAL A 460 21.85 13.69 -6.02
CA VAL A 460 20.56 13.18 -5.53
C VAL A 460 20.78 12.18 -4.38
N PRO A 461 20.02 12.24 -3.29
CA PRO A 461 20.11 11.27 -2.20
C PRO A 461 19.59 9.89 -2.64
N SER A 462 20.11 8.82 -2.02
CA SER A 462 19.82 7.44 -2.44
C SER A 462 18.36 7.03 -2.33
N TRP A 463 17.59 7.64 -1.41
CA TRP A 463 16.15 7.39 -1.24
C TRP A 463 15.25 8.12 -2.25
N ARG A 464 15.81 8.89 -3.19
CA ARG A 464 15.07 9.65 -4.22
C ARG A 464 15.35 9.12 -5.63
N PRO A 465 14.97 7.87 -5.94
CA PRO A 465 15.17 7.31 -7.28
C PRO A 465 14.31 8.00 -8.36
N ASP A 466 13.33 8.80 -7.95
CA ASP A 466 12.45 9.62 -8.78
C ASP A 466 13.14 10.85 -9.38
N LEU A 467 14.18 11.39 -8.73
CA LEU A 467 14.92 12.55 -9.24
C LEU A 467 15.96 12.10 -10.29
N ASN A 468 15.62 12.27 -11.57
CA ASN A 468 16.41 11.81 -12.71
C ASN A 468 16.79 12.93 -13.67
N GLU A 469 15.96 13.98 -13.76
CA GLU A 469 16.06 15.04 -14.75
C GLU A 469 15.85 16.44 -14.12
N PRO A 470 16.24 17.53 -14.81
CA PRO A 470 16.06 18.88 -14.30
C PRO A 470 14.62 19.25 -13.91
N ASN A 471 13.61 18.71 -14.60
CA ASN A 471 12.21 19.00 -14.29
C ASN A 471 11.76 18.35 -12.96
N ASP A 472 12.35 17.23 -12.56
CA ASP A 472 12.06 16.59 -11.27
C ASP A 472 12.56 17.48 -10.13
N LEU A 473 13.75 18.08 -10.30
CA LEU A 473 14.30 19.05 -9.35
C LEU A 473 13.46 20.35 -9.32
N ALA A 474 12.94 20.78 -10.46
CA ALA A 474 12.05 21.92 -10.53
C ALA A 474 10.74 21.66 -9.77
N GLU A 475 10.16 20.46 -9.89
CA GLU A 475 8.97 20.07 -9.12
C GLU A 475 9.21 20.21 -7.61
N GLU A 476 10.34 19.72 -7.10
CA GLU A 476 10.68 19.82 -5.67
C GLU A 476 10.73 21.26 -5.16
N VAL A 477 11.29 22.17 -5.95
CA VAL A 477 11.31 23.59 -5.60
C VAL A 477 9.90 24.17 -5.63
N ILE A 478 9.15 23.92 -6.70
CA ILE A 478 7.83 24.54 -6.92
C ILE A 478 6.82 24.05 -5.87
N ARG A 479 6.79 22.75 -5.55
CA ARG A 479 5.87 22.20 -4.56
C ARG A 479 6.15 22.73 -3.15
N LEU A 480 7.43 22.96 -2.80
CA LEU A 480 7.82 23.46 -1.47
C LEU A 480 7.67 24.98 -1.34
N GLU A 481 7.73 25.71 -2.45
CA GLU A 481 7.31 27.11 -2.51
C GLU A 481 5.78 27.27 -2.61
N GLY A 482 5.04 26.18 -2.87
CA GLY A 482 3.58 26.13 -2.86
C GLY A 482 2.97 26.43 -4.23
N TYR A 483 2.21 25.47 -4.77
CA TYR A 483 1.51 25.64 -6.04
C TYR A 483 0.47 26.78 -6.00
N GLU A 484 -0.08 27.08 -4.83
CA GLU A 484 -1.00 28.19 -4.58
C GLU A 484 -0.38 29.57 -4.83
N ASN A 485 0.96 29.67 -4.82
CA ASN A 485 1.69 30.91 -5.05
C ASN A 485 1.98 31.14 -6.56
N LEU A 486 1.60 30.20 -7.43
CA LEU A 486 1.78 30.35 -8.87
C LEU A 486 0.77 31.35 -9.48
N PRO A 487 1.21 32.26 -10.36
CA PRO A 487 0.33 33.22 -11.01
C PRO A 487 -0.52 32.54 -12.08
N SER A 488 -1.82 32.85 -12.11
CA SER A 488 -2.69 32.49 -13.22
C SER A 488 -2.45 33.40 -14.42
N THR A 489 -1.50 33.04 -15.28
CA THR A 489 -1.14 33.80 -16.49
C THR A 489 -1.68 33.13 -17.76
N LEU A 490 -2.53 33.84 -18.51
CA LEU A 490 -3.01 33.33 -19.80
C LEU A 490 -1.88 33.33 -20.84
N PRO A 491 -1.60 32.19 -21.51
CA PRO A 491 -0.63 32.16 -22.60
C PRO A 491 -1.15 32.96 -23.80
N THR A 492 -0.25 33.42 -24.67
CA THR A 492 -0.61 34.04 -25.96
C THR A 492 -0.52 33.00 -27.07
N PRO A 493 -1.63 32.33 -27.45
CA PRO A 493 -1.59 31.34 -28.53
C PRO A 493 -1.49 32.03 -29.91
N PRO A 494 -0.94 31.34 -30.92
CA PRO A 494 -1.07 31.79 -32.30
C PRO A 494 -2.55 31.77 -32.76
N SER A 495 -2.88 32.55 -33.78
CA SER A 495 -4.23 32.57 -34.37
C SER A 495 -4.66 31.17 -34.85
N GLY A 496 -5.72 30.64 -34.25
CA GLY A 496 -6.28 29.35 -34.62
C GLY A 496 -7.03 29.37 -35.96
N ARG A 497 -7.14 28.21 -36.61
CA ARG A 497 -7.92 28.01 -37.85
C ARG A 497 -9.41 27.70 -37.61
N GLY A 498 -9.85 27.67 -36.34
CA GLY A 498 -11.19 27.26 -35.94
C GLY A 498 -11.45 25.77 -36.16
N LEU A 499 -12.74 25.41 -36.26
CA LEU A 499 -13.17 24.02 -36.47
C LEU A 499 -12.94 23.56 -37.91
N THR A 500 -12.43 22.34 -38.06
CA THR A 500 -12.37 21.64 -39.35
C THR A 500 -13.77 21.36 -39.90
N ASP A 501 -13.89 21.16 -41.21
CA ASP A 501 -15.19 20.85 -41.84
C ASP A 501 -15.78 19.54 -41.32
N ARG A 502 -14.94 18.54 -41.02
CA ARG A 502 -15.37 17.29 -40.37
C ARG A 502 -16.01 17.53 -39.00
N GLN A 503 -15.41 18.40 -38.17
CA GLN A 503 -15.97 18.75 -36.86
C GLN A 503 -17.28 19.53 -36.99
N ARG A 504 -17.35 20.47 -37.94
CA ARG A 504 -18.58 21.24 -38.23
C ARG A 504 -19.70 20.32 -38.70
N LEU A 505 -19.40 19.36 -39.59
CA LEU A 505 -20.35 18.37 -40.09
C LEU A 505 -20.89 17.49 -38.97
N HIS A 506 -20.00 16.94 -38.12
CA HIS A 506 -20.42 16.13 -36.98
C HIS A 506 -21.37 16.89 -36.03
N ARG A 507 -21.03 18.14 -35.67
CA ARG A 507 -21.93 19.00 -34.87
C ARG A 507 -23.26 19.29 -35.57
N ARG A 508 -23.22 19.50 -36.90
CA ARG A 508 -24.43 19.76 -37.70
C ARG A 508 -25.36 18.54 -37.70
N ILE A 509 -24.83 17.34 -37.87
CA ILE A 509 -25.61 16.09 -37.82
C ILE A 509 -26.35 15.97 -36.49
N GLY A 510 -25.65 16.14 -35.36
CA GLY A 510 -26.27 16.08 -34.05
C GLY A 510 -27.38 17.11 -33.86
N ARG A 511 -27.14 18.37 -34.26
CA ARG A 511 -28.16 19.43 -34.18
C ARG A 511 -29.39 19.17 -35.06
N VAL A 512 -29.17 18.64 -36.27
CA VAL A 512 -30.27 18.33 -37.20
C VAL A 512 -31.11 17.17 -36.68
N LEU A 513 -30.48 16.11 -36.17
CA LEU A 513 -31.21 14.96 -35.58
C LEU A 513 -31.96 15.38 -34.31
N ALA A 514 -31.31 16.14 -33.42
CA ALA A 514 -31.95 16.68 -32.22
C ALA A 514 -33.12 17.62 -32.57
N GLY A 515 -32.93 18.53 -33.54
CA GLY A 515 -33.99 19.41 -34.05
C GLY A 515 -35.15 18.67 -34.72
N ALA A 516 -34.89 17.45 -35.23
CA ALA A 516 -35.91 16.55 -35.75
C ALA A 516 -36.56 15.66 -34.68
N GLY A 517 -36.26 15.87 -33.40
CA GLY A 517 -36.86 15.15 -32.26
C GLY A 517 -36.18 13.83 -31.90
N TYR A 518 -34.96 13.58 -32.38
CA TYR A 518 -34.17 12.42 -31.94
C TYR A 518 -33.37 12.77 -30.68
N VAL A 519 -33.14 11.79 -29.81
CA VAL A 519 -32.35 11.92 -28.59
C VAL A 519 -31.01 11.20 -28.78
N GLU A 520 -29.91 11.87 -28.48
CA GLU A 520 -28.58 11.25 -28.58
C GLU A 520 -28.38 10.24 -27.42
N ALA A 521 -27.91 9.04 -27.74
CA ALA A 521 -27.56 8.01 -26.78
C ALA A 521 -26.09 7.60 -26.96
N LEU A 522 -25.35 7.50 -25.86
CA LEU A 522 -23.96 7.05 -25.84
C LEU A 522 -23.91 5.61 -25.31
N SER A 523 -23.62 4.66 -26.22
CA SER A 523 -23.52 3.24 -25.87
C SER A 523 -22.07 2.83 -25.65
N TYR A 524 -21.84 1.85 -24.77
CA TYR A 524 -20.54 1.20 -24.68
C TYR A 524 -20.14 0.59 -26.04
N PRO A 525 -18.84 0.58 -26.38
CA PRO A 525 -18.38 0.07 -27.66
C PRO A 525 -18.21 -1.46 -27.67
N PHE A 526 -18.73 -2.17 -26.65
CA PHE A 526 -18.56 -3.61 -26.47
C PHE A 526 -19.80 -4.39 -26.96
N ILE A 527 -19.57 -5.52 -27.60
CA ILE A 527 -20.57 -6.43 -28.15
C ILE A 527 -20.09 -7.88 -28.01
N GLY A 528 -21.01 -8.83 -28.08
CA GLY A 528 -20.72 -10.26 -28.25
C GLY A 528 -21.48 -10.87 -29.42
N ASP A 529 -21.16 -12.11 -29.76
CA ASP A 529 -21.72 -12.79 -30.94
C ASP A 529 -23.25 -12.90 -30.90
N ALA A 530 -23.82 -13.04 -29.70
CA ALA A 530 -25.27 -13.16 -29.51
C ALA A 530 -26.06 -11.96 -30.09
N VAL A 531 -25.52 -10.75 -30.03
CA VAL A 531 -26.21 -9.57 -30.59
C VAL A 531 -26.12 -9.53 -32.12
N LEU A 532 -25.04 -10.08 -32.69
CA LEU A 532 -24.87 -10.20 -34.14
C LEU A 532 -25.78 -11.28 -34.70
N ASP A 533 -26.00 -12.36 -33.95
CA ASP A 533 -27.01 -13.40 -34.24
C ASP A 533 -28.42 -12.84 -34.20
N GLN A 534 -28.76 -12.05 -33.18
CA GLN A 534 -30.07 -11.39 -33.07
C GLN A 534 -30.33 -10.40 -34.21
N LEU A 535 -29.28 -9.77 -34.74
CA LEU A 535 -29.37 -8.94 -35.94
C LEU A 535 -29.56 -9.75 -37.24
N GLY A 536 -29.48 -11.08 -37.17
CA GLY A 536 -29.62 -11.96 -38.33
C GLY A 536 -28.47 -11.83 -39.33
N LEU A 537 -27.27 -11.49 -38.86
CA LEU A 537 -26.10 -11.38 -39.74
C LEU A 537 -25.62 -12.77 -40.16
N GLU A 538 -25.35 -12.96 -41.45
CA GLU A 538 -24.75 -14.20 -41.94
C GLU A 538 -23.36 -14.42 -41.33
N LYS A 539 -22.90 -15.68 -41.27
CA LYS A 539 -21.64 -16.04 -40.60
C LYS A 539 -20.40 -15.37 -41.21
N ASP A 540 -20.42 -15.08 -42.50
CA ASP A 540 -19.34 -14.48 -43.26
C ASP A 540 -19.44 -12.95 -43.39
N ASP A 541 -20.45 -12.34 -42.76
CA ASP A 541 -20.64 -10.89 -42.77
C ASP A 541 -19.43 -10.16 -42.17
N GLU A 542 -18.93 -9.12 -42.85
CA GLU A 542 -17.79 -8.34 -42.39
C GLU A 542 -17.97 -7.75 -40.98
N ARG A 543 -19.21 -7.50 -40.55
CA ARG A 543 -19.53 -6.99 -39.21
C ARG A 543 -19.32 -8.03 -38.11
N ARG A 544 -19.14 -9.31 -38.44
CA ARG A 544 -18.73 -10.37 -37.50
C ARG A 544 -17.22 -10.46 -37.33
N ARG A 545 -16.44 -9.76 -38.16
CA ARG A 545 -14.99 -9.62 -37.94
C ARG A 545 -14.78 -8.52 -36.89
N THR A 546 -14.61 -8.91 -35.65
CA THR A 546 -14.47 -8.00 -34.51
C THR A 546 -13.04 -7.95 -34.00
N VAL A 547 -12.71 -6.89 -33.25
CA VAL A 547 -11.50 -6.86 -32.42
C VAL A 547 -11.89 -7.33 -31.03
N GLU A 548 -11.30 -8.43 -30.57
CA GLU A 548 -11.54 -8.99 -29.25
C GLU A 548 -10.61 -8.36 -28.22
N LEU A 549 -11.14 -8.04 -27.04
CA LEU A 549 -10.37 -7.58 -25.91
C LEU A 549 -9.72 -8.77 -25.21
N VAL A 550 -8.46 -8.63 -24.82
CA VAL A 550 -7.75 -9.65 -24.03
C VAL A 550 -8.32 -9.78 -22.61
N ASN A 551 -8.92 -8.71 -22.09
CA ASN A 551 -9.40 -8.58 -20.71
C ASN A 551 -10.73 -7.80 -20.65
N PRO A 552 -11.83 -8.34 -21.20
CA PRO A 552 -13.12 -7.66 -21.18
C PRO A 552 -13.68 -7.55 -19.76
N LEU A 553 -14.54 -6.55 -19.54
CA LEU A 553 -15.29 -6.42 -18.28
C LEU A 553 -16.33 -7.54 -18.11
N SER A 554 -16.81 -8.08 -19.22
CA SER A 554 -17.78 -9.18 -19.28
C SER A 554 -17.41 -10.10 -20.44
N ASP A 555 -17.35 -11.40 -20.19
CA ASP A 555 -17.11 -12.43 -21.22
C ASP A 555 -18.27 -12.52 -22.23
N GLU A 556 -19.44 -11.97 -21.93
CA GLU A 556 -20.58 -11.90 -22.86
C GLU A 556 -20.43 -10.80 -23.92
N GLU A 557 -19.60 -9.78 -23.65
CA GLU A 557 -19.36 -8.65 -24.56
C GLU A 557 -17.84 -8.43 -24.80
N PRO A 558 -17.11 -9.44 -25.32
CA PRO A 558 -15.65 -9.39 -25.37
C PRO A 558 -15.11 -8.54 -26.53
N SER A 559 -15.96 -8.12 -27.47
CA SER A 559 -15.55 -7.57 -28.76
C SER A 559 -15.90 -6.10 -28.94
N LEU A 560 -15.08 -5.36 -29.68
CA LEU A 560 -15.39 -3.99 -30.11
C LEU A 560 -16.42 -3.97 -31.24
N ARG A 561 -17.35 -3.01 -31.18
CA ARG A 561 -18.46 -2.88 -32.13
C ARG A 561 -18.01 -2.56 -33.56
N THR A 562 -18.58 -3.26 -34.53
CA THR A 562 -18.42 -3.03 -35.98
C THR A 562 -19.56 -2.16 -36.57
N THR A 563 -20.62 -1.96 -35.79
CA THR A 563 -21.82 -1.17 -36.08
C THR A 563 -22.36 -0.52 -34.80
N LEU A 564 -23.09 0.61 -34.92
CA LEU A 564 -23.70 1.31 -33.78
C LEU A 564 -25.07 0.74 -33.35
N LEU A 565 -25.68 -0.10 -34.19
CA LEU A 565 -27.04 -0.58 -33.96
C LEU A 565 -27.24 -1.42 -32.69
N PRO A 566 -26.33 -2.34 -32.30
CA PRO A 566 -26.48 -3.12 -31.07
C PRO A 566 -26.73 -2.26 -29.83
N GLY A 567 -25.88 -1.26 -29.60
CA GLY A 567 -25.99 -0.36 -28.46
C GLY A 567 -27.29 0.46 -28.49
N LEU A 568 -27.62 1.02 -29.66
CA LEU A 568 -28.86 1.79 -29.84
C LEU A 568 -30.12 0.95 -29.65
N LEU A 569 -30.17 -0.29 -30.16
CA LEU A 569 -31.29 -1.21 -29.97
C LEU A 569 -31.39 -1.67 -28.52
N GLY A 570 -30.25 -1.89 -27.84
CA GLY A 570 -30.22 -2.15 -26.40
C GLY A 570 -30.79 -0.98 -25.59
N ALA A 571 -30.43 0.26 -25.95
CA ALA A 571 -30.99 1.47 -25.34
C ALA A 571 -32.49 1.61 -25.62
N LEU A 572 -32.94 1.33 -26.84
CA LEU A 572 -34.35 1.32 -27.21
C LEU A 572 -35.14 0.29 -26.39
N ARG A 573 -34.69 -0.97 -26.37
CA ARG A 573 -35.31 -2.06 -25.58
C ARG A 573 -35.40 -1.70 -24.09
N ARG A 574 -34.36 -1.06 -23.53
CA ARG A 574 -34.35 -0.63 -22.13
C ARG A 574 -35.41 0.43 -21.84
N ASN A 575 -35.61 1.39 -22.75
CA ASN A 575 -36.59 2.45 -22.57
C ASN A 575 -38.02 1.95 -22.82
N ASP A 576 -38.21 1.12 -23.83
CA ASP A 576 -39.49 0.47 -24.11
C ASP A 576 -39.95 -0.39 -22.92
N GLY A 577 -39.05 -1.21 -22.37
CA GLY A 577 -39.31 -1.98 -21.16
C GLY A 577 -39.55 -1.17 -19.88
N ARG A 578 -39.29 0.15 -19.92
CA ARG A 578 -39.59 1.11 -18.84
C ARG A 578 -40.85 1.94 -19.10
N GLY A 579 -41.61 1.63 -20.16
CA GLY A 579 -42.89 2.28 -20.50
C GLY A 579 -42.78 3.46 -21.45
N SER A 580 -41.59 3.78 -21.97
CA SER A 580 -41.40 4.80 -23.00
C SER A 580 -41.42 4.14 -24.38
N HIS A 581 -42.59 4.06 -25.00
CA HIS A 581 -42.80 3.34 -26.26
C HIS A 581 -42.51 4.18 -27.52
N ASP A 582 -42.65 5.50 -27.42
CA ASP A 582 -42.41 6.43 -28.52
C ASP A 582 -40.97 6.96 -28.43
N LEU A 583 -40.07 6.37 -29.20
CA LEU A 583 -38.62 6.59 -29.10
C LEU A 583 -38.02 6.93 -30.46
N ALA A 584 -37.19 7.96 -30.51
CA ALA A 584 -36.29 8.26 -31.62
C ALA A 584 -34.90 8.50 -31.04
N LEU A 585 -34.02 7.51 -31.16
CA LEU A 585 -32.65 7.57 -30.63
C LEU A 585 -31.65 7.68 -31.77
N PHE A 586 -30.54 8.37 -31.52
CA PHE A 586 -29.41 8.39 -32.44
C PHE A 586 -28.07 8.31 -31.71
N GLU A 587 -27.04 7.84 -32.39
CA GLU A 587 -25.66 7.85 -31.89
C GLU A 587 -24.71 8.25 -33.03
N THR A 588 -23.68 9.03 -32.69
CA THR A 588 -22.56 9.30 -33.59
C THR A 588 -21.24 8.84 -32.99
N GLY A 589 -20.76 7.67 -33.41
CA GLY A 589 -19.63 6.98 -32.76
C GLY A 589 -18.64 6.38 -33.73
N LEU A 590 -17.46 6.01 -33.21
CA LEU A 590 -16.52 5.15 -33.94
C LEU A 590 -17.02 3.71 -33.94
N VAL A 591 -16.75 3.01 -35.04
CA VAL A 591 -16.83 1.55 -35.15
C VAL A 591 -15.46 1.03 -35.54
N PHE A 592 -15.16 -0.22 -35.18
CA PHE A 592 -13.86 -0.84 -35.38
C PHE A 592 -14.01 -1.93 -36.43
N ARG A 593 -13.28 -1.83 -37.54
CA ARG A 593 -13.39 -2.75 -38.68
C ARG A 593 -12.02 -3.31 -39.03
N PRO A 594 -11.69 -4.49 -38.51
CA PRO A 594 -10.50 -5.23 -38.92
C PRO A 594 -10.51 -5.46 -40.43
N THR A 595 -9.37 -5.26 -41.09
CA THR A 595 -9.17 -5.62 -42.50
C THR A 595 -8.61 -7.03 -42.65
N GLY A 596 -7.95 -7.56 -41.62
CA GLY A 596 -7.17 -8.79 -41.67
C GLY A 596 -5.75 -8.57 -42.19
N GLU A 597 -5.37 -7.32 -42.44
CA GLU A 597 -4.03 -6.91 -42.90
C GLU A 597 -3.22 -6.24 -41.76
N GLU A 598 -3.82 -6.10 -40.57
CA GLU A 598 -3.16 -5.51 -39.42
C GLU A 598 -1.91 -6.32 -39.03
N THR A 599 -0.79 -5.62 -38.84
CA THR A 599 0.46 -6.21 -38.37
C THR A 599 0.55 -6.14 -36.85
N PRO A 600 1.35 -7.02 -36.20
CA PRO A 600 1.64 -6.88 -34.78
C PRO A 600 2.26 -5.51 -34.49
N ALA A 601 1.71 -4.80 -33.51
CA ALA A 601 2.24 -3.52 -33.07
C ALA A 601 3.68 -3.69 -32.55
N VAL A 602 4.57 -2.77 -32.93
CA VAL A 602 5.97 -2.76 -32.51
C VAL A 602 6.18 -1.66 -31.48
N ARG A 603 6.96 -1.95 -30.44
CA ARG A 603 7.39 -0.94 -29.47
C ARG A 603 8.58 -0.17 -30.03
N LEU A 604 8.34 1.07 -30.45
CA LEU A 604 9.37 1.99 -30.92
C LEU A 604 10.16 2.61 -29.76
N PRO A 605 11.42 3.04 -29.99
CA PRO A 605 12.17 3.79 -29.00
C PRO A 605 11.55 5.20 -28.80
N VAL A 606 11.69 5.75 -27.59
CA VAL A 606 11.07 7.02 -27.16
C VAL A 606 12.08 8.14 -26.88
N ASP A 607 13.36 7.89 -27.17
CA ASP A 607 14.46 8.86 -27.11
C ASP A 607 14.43 9.86 -28.28
N ARG A 608 13.58 9.60 -29.28
CA ARG A 608 13.32 10.47 -30.43
C ARG A 608 11.86 10.38 -30.87
N ARG A 609 11.46 11.33 -31.73
CA ARG A 609 10.21 11.20 -32.48
C ARG A 609 10.28 10.01 -33.45
N PRO A 610 9.20 9.23 -33.61
CA PRO A 610 9.07 8.25 -34.69
C PRO A 610 9.22 8.88 -36.09
N THR A 611 9.81 8.14 -37.03
CA THR A 611 9.86 8.52 -38.44
C THR A 611 8.46 8.43 -39.07
N ASP A 612 8.26 9.08 -40.22
CA ASP A 612 6.97 9.01 -40.90
C ASP A 612 6.62 7.58 -41.36
N GLU A 613 7.63 6.75 -41.68
CA GLU A 613 7.46 5.33 -41.99
C GLU A 613 7.05 4.51 -40.76
N GLU A 614 7.68 4.76 -39.61
CA GLU A 614 7.31 4.15 -38.34
C GLU A 614 5.86 4.52 -37.93
N ILE A 615 5.47 5.78 -38.13
CA ILE A 615 4.09 6.25 -37.89
C ILE A 615 3.11 5.53 -38.83
N ALA A 616 3.42 5.44 -40.12
CA ALA A 616 2.58 4.73 -41.08
C ALA A 616 2.44 3.24 -40.73
N GLY A 617 3.51 2.62 -40.22
CA GLY A 617 3.49 1.25 -39.71
C GLY A 617 2.58 1.07 -38.50
N LEU A 618 2.61 2.01 -37.55
CA LEU A 618 1.68 2.02 -36.40
C LEU A 618 0.23 2.21 -36.84
N ASP A 619 -0.04 3.11 -37.79
CA ASP A 619 -1.38 3.33 -38.32
C ASP A 619 -1.91 2.08 -39.06
N ALA A 620 -1.04 1.35 -39.77
CA ALA A 620 -1.38 0.10 -40.46
C ALA A 620 -1.67 -1.07 -39.52
N ALA A 621 -1.15 -1.04 -38.28
CA ALA A 621 -1.42 -2.04 -37.26
C ALA A 621 -2.80 -1.86 -36.58
N LEU A 622 -3.50 -0.76 -36.85
CA LEU A 622 -4.81 -0.46 -36.27
C LEU A 622 -5.95 -0.87 -37.22
N PRO A 623 -7.08 -1.36 -36.68
CA PRO A 623 -8.28 -1.56 -37.47
C PRO A 623 -8.78 -0.23 -38.03
N ARG A 624 -9.51 -0.27 -39.15
CA ARG A 624 -10.19 0.93 -39.66
C ARG A 624 -11.24 1.40 -38.66
N GLN A 625 -11.17 2.68 -38.29
CA GLN A 625 -12.03 3.29 -37.28
C GLN A 625 -12.92 4.41 -37.84
N PRO A 626 -13.82 4.14 -38.81
CA PRO A 626 -14.67 5.19 -39.35
C PRO A 626 -15.71 5.65 -38.32
N ARG A 627 -15.97 6.96 -38.28
CA ARG A 627 -17.11 7.50 -37.55
C ARG A 627 -18.40 7.25 -38.34
N ARG A 628 -19.41 6.72 -37.65
CA ARG A 628 -20.75 6.46 -38.19
C ARG A 628 -21.79 7.31 -37.44
N ALA A 629 -22.93 7.49 -38.08
CA ALA A 629 -24.15 7.98 -37.46
C ALA A 629 -25.22 6.91 -37.67
N ALA A 630 -25.96 6.57 -36.64
CA ALA A 630 -27.05 5.61 -36.70
C ALA A 630 -28.25 6.15 -35.92
N VAL A 631 -29.44 5.71 -36.33
CA VAL A 631 -30.71 6.05 -35.69
C VAL A 631 -31.52 4.78 -35.50
N VAL A 632 -32.31 4.73 -34.42
CA VAL A 632 -33.33 3.71 -34.19
C VAL A 632 -34.60 4.41 -33.73
N LEU A 633 -35.76 3.97 -34.22
CA LEU A 633 -37.05 4.53 -33.86
C LEU A 633 -38.04 3.42 -33.52
N ALA A 634 -38.95 3.69 -32.59
CA ALA A 634 -40.09 2.85 -32.25
C ALA A 634 -41.28 3.73 -31.81
N GLY A 635 -42.49 3.15 -31.87
CA GLY A 635 -43.72 3.83 -31.46
C GLY A 635 -44.18 4.93 -32.41
N ALA A 636 -44.93 5.89 -31.87
CA ALA A 636 -45.55 6.99 -32.59
C ALA A 636 -44.53 8.08 -32.93
N ARG A 637 -44.34 8.34 -34.22
CA ARG A 637 -43.54 9.47 -34.71
C ARG A 637 -44.25 10.82 -34.47
N GLU A 638 -45.58 10.81 -34.58
CA GLU A 638 -46.46 11.93 -34.28
C GLU A 638 -47.39 11.48 -33.15
N GLN A 639 -47.38 12.21 -32.02
CA GLN A 639 -48.24 11.86 -30.89
C GLN A 639 -49.71 12.11 -31.24
N ALA A 640 -50.59 11.20 -30.85
CA ALA A 640 -52.02 11.37 -31.04
C ALA A 640 -52.54 12.53 -30.16
N GLY A 641 -53.21 13.51 -30.77
CA GLY A 641 -53.92 14.59 -30.06
C GLY A 641 -53.35 16.00 -30.22
N TRP A 642 -52.57 16.27 -31.27
CA TRP A 642 -52.27 17.64 -31.73
C TRP A 642 -53.22 18.11 -32.82
#